data_AF-A0A285ZVY0-F1
#
_entry.id   AF-A0A285ZVY0-F1
#
_cell.length_a   1.000
_cell.length_b   1.000
_cell.length_c   1.000
_cell.angle_alpha   90.00
_cell.angle_beta   90.00
_cell.angle_gamma   90.00
#
_symmetry.space_group_name_H-M   'P 1'
#
loop_
_entity.id
_entity.type
_entity.pdbx_description
1 polymer ?
#
loop_
_entity_poly.entity_id
_entity_poly.type
_entity_poly.pdbx_seq_one_letter_code
_entity_poly.pdbx_strand_id
1 'polypeptide(L)'
;MRTYKDLAIAEEEQKLVDAVNKTNNLLVEAPTGSGKSLYIPWFLSNHFSGRIVVLQPRRIAALALAQYSAKLHNEPCGKTVGYQFRQDSCKSSATRILFQTYGNFLQELLHGKMNAEWVIFDEYHERKADMDLLFAYLLKLQAASQTSGSESIKAPRIAVMSAKLNREEMEQALGVKCLELGHPLYPVQILHQKPAAGVNISAGQGIESEVVRALRTLYRNNVWQTTLVFLPGKAEIAKCHTAASEALGDNVAEFLELYGGQDRETQDRIFEETERPRVIFTTNIAETSITVPNVTGVVDSGIERVSEYDDSEKVNVLRTLPISLQNAIQRSGRSGRTQNGCAIRLWTEDAEKHMPQGIVPEVLQIEPSEFLLQKAALESDERAGIKLPTAIPEARERVATSMLNNFGMLQDGHITELGKRAIQTPISSIPLALILAKATSAADLPDLLLAAMAWIHSGTEFVQKSKDTLNLFTLASDTLSKAINIPREVSFTLKQLRDFRDSLKEMPVYSPSSHFMAQQLLAAFPDALATPSGNVYKLSNGNTIRLQVSEPPYALLALSMLRTGGGSKSELRVSLYAPVPKELLGGESENIRYELLWRSGQERFIGIEIHESESPNGDVRETSRKEILPQEASPKVLEKLKELTADAWRDKLEKENWTGRYLTENIQTLLIKMRLAAKLYPEYGLPEFNDEDMELILNELTDGIFLLRDINEDRYRNIVEDYFGKSMLAWLQKTFPDHYVLPNGKRARYSYQEVATADEQSSGKIVQSADGVLVEISARIEDFMQLRGEHKIADNKLKVRYDILAPNFRTIQKTWDLTSFWQNTYAEVRKELRGRYPKHPWPETVM
;
A
#
# COMPACT_ATOMS: atom_id res chain seq x y z
N MET A 1 -12.15 -51.48 -21.33
CA MET A 1 -12.22 -50.40 -20.32
C MET A 1 -11.43 -50.88 -19.12
N ARG A 2 -10.43 -50.11 -18.64
CA ARG A 2 -9.64 -50.54 -17.48
C ARG A 2 -10.53 -50.64 -16.24
N THR A 3 -10.34 -51.69 -15.44
CA THR A 3 -11.00 -51.93 -14.16
C THR A 3 -9.98 -51.82 -13.02
N TYR A 4 -10.44 -51.79 -11.77
CA TYR A 4 -9.53 -51.81 -10.61
C TYR A 4 -8.61 -53.04 -10.60
N LYS A 5 -9.03 -54.17 -11.18
CA LYS A 5 -8.24 -55.41 -11.26
C LYS A 5 -7.06 -55.33 -12.23
N ASP A 6 -7.02 -54.33 -13.11
CA ASP A 6 -5.92 -54.12 -14.05
C ASP A 6 -4.76 -53.30 -13.46
N LEU A 7 -4.88 -52.88 -12.18
CA LEU A 7 -3.83 -52.14 -11.47
C LEU A 7 -2.83 -53.11 -10.82
N ALA A 8 -1.54 -52.78 -10.85
CA ALA A 8 -0.47 -53.66 -10.33
C ALA A 8 -0.69 -54.11 -8.87
N ILE A 9 -1.24 -53.24 -8.03
CA ILE A 9 -1.52 -53.56 -6.62
C ILE A 9 -2.61 -54.62 -6.45
N ALA A 10 -3.46 -54.84 -7.45
CA ALA A 10 -4.54 -55.83 -7.38
C ALA A 10 -4.02 -57.26 -7.19
N GLU A 11 -2.84 -57.56 -7.73
CA GLU A 11 -2.18 -58.87 -7.59
C GLU A 11 -1.81 -59.21 -6.14
N GLU A 12 -1.69 -58.18 -5.29
CA GLU A 12 -1.26 -58.30 -3.90
C GLU A 12 -2.38 -58.05 -2.88
N GLU A 13 -3.66 -58.11 -3.30
CA GLU A 13 -4.82 -57.87 -2.44
C GLU A 13 -4.81 -58.68 -1.14
N GLN A 14 -4.34 -59.93 -1.17
CA GLN A 14 -4.29 -60.78 0.03
C GLN A 14 -3.45 -60.17 1.15
N LYS A 15 -2.33 -59.49 0.82
CA LYS A 15 -1.51 -58.80 1.82
C LYS A 15 -2.29 -57.67 2.50
N LEU A 16 -3.15 -56.97 1.75
CA LEU A 16 -4.02 -55.92 2.29
C LEU A 16 -5.08 -56.52 3.21
N VAL A 17 -5.74 -57.60 2.79
CA VAL A 17 -6.74 -58.34 3.61
C VAL A 17 -6.15 -58.77 4.94
N ASP A 18 -4.97 -59.39 4.91
CA ASP A 18 -4.29 -59.87 6.11
C ASP A 18 -3.93 -58.73 7.07
N ALA A 19 -3.57 -57.56 6.55
CA ALA A 19 -3.21 -56.40 7.35
C ALA A 19 -4.43 -55.74 8.00
N VAL A 20 -5.48 -55.42 7.24
CA VAL A 20 -6.66 -54.69 7.75
C VAL A 20 -7.51 -55.50 8.74
N ASN A 21 -7.38 -56.83 8.71
CA ASN A 21 -7.99 -57.72 9.69
C ASN A 21 -7.23 -57.79 11.02
N LYS A 22 -5.92 -57.49 11.02
CA LYS A 22 -5.06 -57.57 12.22
C LYS A 22 -4.91 -56.23 12.93
N THR A 23 -4.90 -55.14 12.19
CA THR A 23 -4.51 -53.82 12.71
C THR A 23 -5.49 -52.73 12.28
N ASN A 24 -5.59 -51.67 13.10
CA ASN A 24 -6.34 -50.46 12.76
C ASN A 24 -5.53 -49.49 11.88
N ASN A 25 -4.27 -49.81 11.63
CA ASN A 25 -3.33 -48.98 10.88
C ASN A 25 -2.76 -49.77 9.69
N LEU A 26 -2.46 -49.06 8.61
CA LEU A 26 -1.88 -49.59 7.39
C LEU A 26 -0.71 -48.70 6.95
N LEU A 27 0.45 -49.30 6.67
CA LEU A 27 1.61 -48.61 6.12
C LEU A 27 1.97 -49.24 4.79
N VAL A 28 1.90 -48.47 3.70
CA VAL A 28 2.14 -48.97 2.34
C VAL A 28 3.24 -48.17 1.67
N GLU A 29 4.23 -48.89 1.17
CA GLU A 29 5.20 -48.38 0.22
C GLU A 29 4.93 -49.00 -1.15
N ALA A 30 4.64 -48.16 -2.14
CA ALA A 30 4.33 -48.63 -3.50
C ALA A 30 4.82 -47.61 -4.56
N PRO A 31 5.49 -48.06 -5.64
CA PRO A 31 5.97 -47.17 -6.69
C PRO A 31 4.87 -46.29 -7.28
N THR A 32 5.21 -45.07 -7.73
CA THR A 32 4.20 -44.22 -8.38
C THR A 32 3.70 -44.87 -9.67
N GLY A 33 2.39 -44.79 -9.94
CA GLY A 33 1.79 -45.45 -11.10
C GLY A 33 1.32 -46.89 -10.87
N SER A 34 1.63 -47.51 -9.72
CA SER A 34 1.14 -48.84 -9.32
C SER A 34 -0.37 -48.90 -9.04
N GLY A 35 -1.03 -47.75 -8.90
CA GLY A 35 -2.46 -47.64 -8.63
C GLY A 35 -2.83 -47.46 -7.15
N LYS A 36 -1.88 -47.22 -6.23
CA LYS A 36 -2.11 -47.13 -4.77
C LYS A 36 -3.27 -46.20 -4.39
N SER A 37 -3.29 -45.02 -4.99
CA SER A 37 -4.24 -43.93 -4.70
C SER A 37 -5.66 -44.21 -5.20
N LEU A 38 -5.84 -45.29 -5.97
CA LEU A 38 -7.13 -45.71 -6.53
C LEU A 38 -7.56 -47.05 -5.93
N TYR A 39 -6.67 -48.04 -5.93
CA TYR A 39 -6.97 -49.40 -5.50
C TYR A 39 -7.23 -49.51 -4.00
N ILE A 40 -6.38 -48.92 -3.17
CA ILE A 40 -6.47 -49.06 -1.71
C ILE A 40 -7.75 -48.40 -1.16
N PRO A 41 -8.14 -47.17 -1.56
CA PRO A 41 -9.42 -46.61 -1.15
C PRO A 41 -10.62 -47.44 -1.61
N TRP A 42 -10.59 -47.97 -2.84
CA TRP A 42 -11.63 -48.85 -3.38
C TRP A 42 -11.74 -50.14 -2.56
N PHE A 43 -10.61 -50.82 -2.33
CA PHE A 43 -10.51 -52.01 -1.49
C PHE A 43 -11.12 -51.74 -0.10
N LEU A 44 -10.66 -50.70 0.60
CA LEU A 44 -11.18 -50.36 1.92
C LEU A 44 -12.69 -50.07 1.90
N SER A 45 -13.21 -49.43 0.84
CA SER A 45 -14.64 -49.14 0.71
C SER A 45 -15.53 -50.38 0.55
N ASN A 46 -14.97 -51.48 0.01
CA ASN A 46 -15.67 -52.76 -0.11
C ASN A 46 -15.61 -53.59 1.19
N HIS A 47 -14.58 -53.37 2.02
CA HIS A 47 -14.38 -54.10 3.28
C HIS A 47 -15.02 -53.43 4.50
N PHE A 48 -15.26 -52.12 4.46
CA PHE A 48 -15.79 -51.33 5.57
C PHE A 48 -17.04 -50.54 5.15
N SER A 49 -17.95 -50.27 6.09
CA SER A 49 -19.23 -49.58 5.82
C SER A 49 -19.21 -48.07 6.07
N GLY A 50 -18.17 -47.53 6.68
CA GLY A 50 -17.97 -46.11 6.90
C GLY A 50 -17.31 -45.38 5.74
N ARG A 51 -17.14 -44.07 5.90
CA ARG A 51 -16.52 -43.22 4.88
C ARG A 51 -15.00 -43.37 4.90
N ILE A 52 -14.41 -43.49 3.71
CA ILE A 52 -12.97 -43.51 3.46
C ILE A 52 -12.57 -42.12 2.96
N VAL A 53 -11.79 -41.39 3.76
CA VAL A 53 -11.27 -40.07 3.38
C VAL A 53 -9.84 -40.23 2.88
N VAL A 54 -9.59 -39.79 1.65
CA VAL A 54 -8.27 -39.83 1.02
C VAL A 54 -7.71 -38.42 0.95
N LEU A 55 -6.67 -38.16 1.73
CA LEU A 55 -6.03 -36.86 1.82
C LEU A 55 -4.95 -36.73 0.76
N GLN A 56 -4.98 -35.61 0.04
CA GLN A 56 -4.05 -35.25 -1.02
C GLN A 56 -3.41 -33.89 -0.71
N PRO A 57 -2.16 -33.65 -1.13
CA PRO A 57 -1.49 -32.37 -0.92
C PRO A 57 -2.10 -31.23 -1.75
N ARG A 58 -2.76 -31.55 -2.88
CA ARG A 58 -3.16 -30.56 -3.89
C ARG A 58 -4.59 -30.79 -4.37
N ARG A 59 -5.28 -29.68 -4.68
CA ARG A 59 -6.66 -29.70 -5.19
C ARG A 59 -6.79 -30.43 -6.52
N ILE A 60 -5.87 -30.16 -7.46
CA ILE A 60 -5.88 -30.79 -8.80
C ILE A 60 -5.70 -32.30 -8.68
N ALA A 61 -4.83 -32.76 -7.77
CA ALA A 61 -4.63 -34.17 -7.48
C ALA A 61 -5.91 -34.83 -6.95
N ALA A 62 -6.53 -34.23 -5.91
CA ALA A 62 -7.78 -34.73 -5.35
C ALA A 62 -8.90 -34.80 -6.39
N LEU A 63 -9.04 -33.77 -7.23
CA LEU A 63 -10.05 -33.71 -8.29
C LEU A 63 -9.81 -34.79 -9.35
N ALA A 64 -8.59 -34.88 -9.89
CA ALA A 64 -8.25 -35.84 -10.94
C ALA A 64 -8.42 -37.29 -10.46
N LEU A 65 -7.99 -37.60 -9.23
CA LEU A 65 -8.17 -38.93 -8.64
C LEU A 65 -9.64 -39.25 -8.42
N ALA A 66 -10.44 -38.31 -7.92
CA ALA A 66 -11.88 -38.51 -7.71
C ALA A 66 -12.61 -38.77 -9.03
N GLN A 67 -12.33 -37.98 -10.07
CA GLN A 67 -12.93 -38.15 -11.40
C GLN A 67 -12.52 -39.48 -12.04
N TYR A 68 -11.24 -39.83 -11.96
CA TYR A 68 -10.75 -41.09 -12.52
C TYR A 68 -11.28 -42.31 -11.75
N SER A 69 -11.33 -42.24 -10.42
CA SER A 69 -11.92 -43.28 -9.57
C SER A 69 -13.43 -43.43 -9.87
N ALA A 70 -14.19 -42.34 -10.00
CA ALA A 70 -15.60 -42.40 -10.41
C ALA A 70 -15.78 -43.06 -11.80
N LYS A 71 -14.88 -42.76 -12.75
CA LYS A 71 -14.85 -43.41 -14.07
C LYS A 71 -14.59 -44.93 -13.97
N LEU A 72 -13.68 -45.37 -13.09
CA LEU A 72 -13.46 -46.81 -12.83
C LEU A 72 -14.68 -47.49 -12.18
N HIS A 73 -15.49 -46.75 -11.44
CA HIS A 73 -16.78 -47.20 -10.92
C HIS A 73 -17.94 -47.15 -11.95
N ASN A 74 -17.70 -46.66 -13.17
CA ASN A 74 -18.73 -46.42 -14.18
C ASN A 74 -19.88 -45.53 -13.66
N GLU A 75 -19.58 -44.51 -12.85
CA GLU A 75 -20.55 -43.57 -12.30
C GLU A 75 -20.08 -42.11 -12.43
N PRO A 76 -21.00 -41.12 -12.39
CA PRO A 76 -20.59 -39.74 -12.24
C PRO A 76 -20.00 -39.49 -10.84
N CYS A 77 -19.01 -38.60 -10.76
CA CYS A 77 -18.48 -38.09 -9.50
C CYS A 77 -19.60 -37.50 -8.63
N GLY A 78 -19.51 -37.68 -7.31
CA GLY A 78 -20.48 -37.26 -6.31
C GLY A 78 -21.42 -38.37 -5.83
N LYS A 79 -21.43 -39.54 -6.48
CA LYS A 79 -22.14 -40.74 -6.01
C LYS A 79 -21.31 -41.51 -4.98
N THR A 80 -20.74 -42.67 -5.32
CA THR A 80 -19.90 -43.48 -4.42
C THR A 80 -18.55 -42.80 -4.18
N VAL A 81 -17.98 -42.19 -5.22
CA VAL A 81 -16.74 -41.41 -5.16
C VAL A 81 -17.03 -39.92 -5.28
N GLY A 82 -16.37 -39.10 -4.47
CA GLY A 82 -16.49 -37.64 -4.51
C GLY A 82 -15.22 -36.92 -4.11
N TYR A 83 -15.25 -35.59 -4.17
CA TYR A 83 -14.18 -34.73 -3.70
C TYR A 83 -14.69 -33.55 -2.89
N GLN A 84 -13.81 -32.96 -2.09
CA GLN A 84 -14.08 -31.70 -1.41
C GLN A 84 -12.79 -30.93 -1.09
N PHE A 85 -12.80 -29.64 -1.39
CA PHE A 85 -11.79 -28.68 -0.97
C PHE A 85 -12.44 -27.28 -0.88
N ARG A 86 -11.72 -26.29 -0.34
CA ARG A 86 -12.27 -25.00 0.13
C ARG A 86 -13.26 -24.27 -0.81
N GLN A 87 -13.10 -24.40 -2.13
CA GLN A 87 -13.89 -23.65 -3.13
C GLN A 87 -14.81 -24.53 -3.99
N ASP A 88 -14.75 -25.85 -3.86
CA ASP A 88 -15.54 -26.75 -4.70
C ASP A 88 -15.72 -28.10 -4.00
N SER A 89 -16.89 -28.70 -4.20
CA SER A 89 -17.23 -29.98 -3.61
C SER A 89 -18.20 -30.72 -4.51
N CYS A 90 -17.96 -32.02 -4.68
CA CYS A 90 -18.85 -32.93 -5.37
C CYS A 90 -18.99 -34.19 -4.52
N LYS A 91 -19.97 -34.19 -3.61
CA LYS A 91 -20.27 -35.30 -2.70
C LYS A 91 -21.77 -35.36 -2.40
N SER A 92 -22.25 -36.53 -1.98
CA SER A 92 -23.62 -36.77 -1.54
C SER A 92 -23.64 -37.61 -0.25
N SER A 93 -24.83 -37.90 0.27
CA SER A 93 -24.99 -38.86 1.36
C SER A 93 -24.50 -40.27 1.00
N ALA A 94 -24.52 -40.63 -0.29
CA ALA A 94 -24.04 -41.92 -0.79
C ALA A 94 -22.51 -42.00 -0.91
N THR A 95 -21.77 -40.89 -0.78
CA THR A 95 -20.32 -40.86 -0.98
C THR A 95 -19.57 -41.64 0.09
N ARG A 96 -18.89 -42.70 -0.36
CA ARG A 96 -18.08 -43.63 0.43
C ARG A 96 -16.59 -43.32 0.35
N ILE A 97 -16.08 -42.94 -0.81
CA ILE A 97 -14.69 -42.52 -1.00
C ILE A 97 -14.68 -41.02 -1.25
N LEU A 98 -14.04 -40.26 -0.36
CA LEU A 98 -14.00 -38.80 -0.43
C LEU A 98 -12.55 -38.32 -0.51
N PHE A 99 -12.16 -37.79 -1.66
CA PHE A 99 -10.85 -37.15 -1.85
C PHE A 99 -10.88 -35.73 -1.32
N GLN A 100 -9.96 -35.37 -0.43
CA GLN A 100 -9.85 -34.02 0.14
C GLN A 100 -8.41 -33.54 0.23
N THR A 101 -8.21 -32.24 0.39
CA THR A 101 -6.90 -31.69 0.76
C THR A 101 -6.67 -31.72 2.27
N TYR A 102 -5.41 -31.84 2.71
CA TYR A 102 -5.04 -31.82 4.14
C TYR A 102 -5.70 -30.67 4.91
N GLY A 103 -5.49 -29.43 4.48
CA GLY A 103 -6.07 -28.26 5.15
C GLY A 103 -7.61 -28.24 5.16
N ASN A 104 -8.28 -28.86 4.18
CA ASN A 104 -9.76 -28.93 4.21
C ASN A 104 -10.24 -29.87 5.31
N PHE A 105 -9.62 -31.05 5.42
CA PHE A 105 -9.97 -32.02 6.46
C PHE A 105 -9.60 -31.51 7.86
N LEU A 106 -8.45 -30.83 7.99
CA LEU A 106 -8.05 -30.16 9.23
C LEU A 106 -9.08 -29.13 9.69
N GLN A 107 -9.58 -28.30 8.77
CA GLN A 107 -10.64 -27.34 9.07
C GLN A 107 -11.96 -28.03 9.47
N GLU A 108 -12.34 -29.15 8.84
CA GLU A 108 -13.51 -29.92 9.28
C GLU A 108 -13.35 -30.42 10.73
N LEU A 109 -12.18 -30.97 11.08
CA LEU A 109 -11.88 -31.42 12.44
C LEU A 109 -11.95 -30.28 13.45
N LEU A 110 -11.33 -29.14 13.13
CA LEU A 110 -11.33 -27.94 13.98
C LEU A 110 -12.74 -27.37 14.20
N HIS A 111 -13.68 -27.65 13.29
CA HIS A 111 -15.10 -27.28 13.41
C HIS A 111 -15.94 -28.39 14.04
N GLY A 112 -15.31 -29.40 14.66
CA GLY A 112 -15.98 -30.52 15.33
C GLY A 112 -16.64 -31.51 14.38
N LYS A 113 -16.27 -31.51 13.09
CA LYS A 113 -16.82 -32.41 12.07
C LYS A 113 -15.81 -33.50 11.76
N MET A 114 -16.07 -34.73 12.20
CA MET A 114 -15.30 -35.90 11.80
C MET A 114 -16.23 -37.02 11.34
N ASN A 115 -16.27 -37.29 10.03
CA ASN A 115 -16.98 -38.44 9.48
C ASN A 115 -16.04 -39.23 8.57
N ALA A 116 -15.19 -40.03 9.20
CA ALA A 116 -14.26 -40.94 8.54
C ALA A 116 -14.13 -42.21 9.38
N GLU A 117 -14.28 -43.37 8.75
CA GLU A 117 -13.85 -44.64 9.35
C GLU A 117 -12.38 -44.91 9.02
N TRP A 118 -11.92 -44.50 7.83
CA TRP A 118 -10.53 -44.50 7.43
C TRP A 118 -10.09 -43.12 6.99
N VAL A 119 -8.91 -42.70 7.44
CA VAL A 119 -8.19 -41.55 6.90
C VAL A 119 -6.91 -42.05 6.25
N ILE A 120 -6.76 -41.77 4.96
CA ILE A 120 -5.62 -42.19 4.15
C ILE A 120 -4.75 -40.97 3.86
N PHE A 121 -3.53 -40.97 4.36
CA PHE A 121 -2.49 -40.01 4.04
C PHE A 121 -1.75 -40.49 2.79
N ASP A 122 -2.15 -39.96 1.64
CA ASP A 122 -1.50 -40.28 0.37
C ASP A 122 -0.38 -39.28 0.05
N GLU A 123 0.71 -39.75 -0.55
CA GLU A 123 1.90 -38.94 -0.83
C GLU A 123 2.51 -38.33 0.45
N TYR A 124 2.59 -39.12 1.53
CA TYR A 124 3.12 -38.70 2.84
C TYR A 124 4.52 -38.06 2.77
N HIS A 125 5.31 -38.40 1.75
CA HIS A 125 6.62 -37.81 1.53
C HIS A 125 6.60 -36.29 1.22
N GLU A 126 5.48 -35.69 0.84
CA GLU A 126 5.41 -34.23 0.62
C GLU A 126 5.57 -33.42 1.92
N ARG A 127 5.45 -34.06 3.11
CA ARG A 127 5.74 -33.47 4.44
C ARG A 127 5.13 -32.07 4.65
N LYS A 128 3.85 -31.95 4.28
CA LYS A 128 3.04 -30.74 4.50
C LYS A 128 2.77 -30.52 5.99
N ALA A 129 2.71 -29.26 6.43
CA ALA A 129 2.53 -28.93 7.84
C ALA A 129 1.16 -29.44 8.36
N ASP A 130 0.08 -29.14 7.64
CA ASP A 130 -1.27 -29.62 7.96
C ASP A 130 -1.34 -31.16 8.05
N MET A 131 -0.59 -31.83 7.17
CA MET A 131 -0.51 -33.28 7.11
C MET A 131 0.15 -33.85 8.37
N ASP A 132 1.32 -33.32 8.75
CA ASP A 132 2.06 -33.72 9.94
C ASP A 132 1.22 -33.49 11.23
N LEU A 133 0.49 -32.37 11.31
CA LEU A 133 -0.40 -32.07 12.45
C LEU A 133 -1.60 -33.02 12.51
N LEU A 134 -2.28 -33.23 11.37
CA LEU A 134 -3.38 -34.20 11.27
C LEU A 134 -2.93 -35.60 11.67
N PHE A 135 -1.79 -36.04 11.16
CA PHE A 135 -1.24 -37.36 11.45
C PHE A 135 -0.97 -37.54 12.94
N ALA A 136 -0.28 -36.57 13.55
CA ALA A 136 0.02 -36.60 14.98
C ALA A 136 -1.25 -36.56 15.86
N TYR A 137 -2.24 -35.74 15.48
CA TYR A 137 -3.52 -35.66 16.20
C TYR A 137 -4.33 -36.96 16.11
N LEU A 138 -4.45 -37.57 14.92
CA LEU A 138 -5.21 -38.81 14.76
C LEU A 138 -4.56 -40.00 15.49
N LEU A 139 -3.22 -40.09 15.51
CA LEU A 139 -2.52 -41.08 16.33
C LEU A 139 -2.80 -40.89 17.83
N LYS A 140 -2.81 -39.64 18.29
CA LYS A 140 -3.17 -39.31 19.68
C LYS A 140 -4.61 -39.73 19.99
N LEU A 141 -5.56 -39.42 19.10
CA LEU A 141 -6.95 -39.85 19.26
C LEU A 141 -7.07 -41.38 19.36
N GLN A 142 -6.36 -42.13 18.51
CA GLN A 142 -6.33 -43.60 18.60
C GLN A 142 -5.79 -44.09 19.95
N ALA A 143 -4.72 -43.50 20.46
CA ALA A 143 -4.14 -43.87 21.76
C ALA A 143 -5.09 -43.56 22.95
N ALA A 144 -5.81 -42.44 22.88
CA ALA A 144 -6.80 -42.05 23.89
C ALA A 144 -8.03 -42.98 23.90
N SER A 145 -8.52 -43.39 22.72
CA SER A 145 -9.64 -44.34 22.59
C SER A 145 -9.32 -45.74 23.14
N GLN A 146 -8.04 -46.14 23.18
CA GLN A 146 -7.63 -47.44 23.75
C GLN A 146 -7.58 -47.45 25.28
N THR A 147 -7.37 -46.28 25.90
CA THR A 147 -7.17 -46.14 27.36
C THR A 147 -8.44 -45.74 28.10
N SER A 148 -9.35 -45.04 27.44
CA SER A 148 -10.63 -44.61 28.01
C SER A 148 -11.74 -45.52 27.49
N GLY A 149 -12.30 -46.41 28.32
CA GLY A 149 -13.44 -47.28 27.97
C GLY A 149 -14.77 -46.56 27.69
N SER A 150 -14.72 -45.30 27.24
CA SER A 150 -15.86 -44.47 26.88
C SER A 150 -16.10 -44.56 25.38
N GLU A 151 -17.29 -45.04 25.00
CA GLU A 151 -17.74 -45.20 23.60
C GLU A 151 -17.96 -43.89 22.83
N SER A 152 -17.64 -42.73 23.39
CA SER A 152 -18.09 -41.42 22.89
C SER A 152 -17.29 -40.85 21.72
N ILE A 153 -16.02 -41.25 21.51
CA ILE A 153 -15.21 -40.78 20.36
C ILE A 153 -14.51 -41.96 19.68
N LYS A 154 -15.06 -42.42 18.56
CA LYS A 154 -14.44 -43.46 17.71
C LYS A 154 -13.38 -42.82 16.81
N ALA A 155 -12.10 -42.99 17.16
CA ALA A 155 -10.99 -42.56 16.31
C ALA A 155 -10.99 -43.32 14.96
N PRO A 156 -10.65 -42.66 13.84
CA PRO A 156 -10.56 -43.33 12.55
C PRO A 156 -9.36 -44.28 12.50
N ARG A 157 -9.46 -45.28 11.63
CA ARG A 157 -8.32 -46.08 11.17
C ARG A 157 -7.42 -45.26 10.27
N ILE A 158 -6.11 -45.51 10.28
CA ILE A 158 -5.13 -44.68 9.56
C ILE A 158 -4.42 -45.53 8.51
N ALA A 159 -4.37 -45.05 7.28
CA ALA A 159 -3.48 -45.59 6.26
C ALA A 159 -2.47 -44.52 5.83
N VAL A 160 -1.19 -44.88 5.75
CA VAL A 160 -0.14 -44.04 5.16
C VAL A 160 0.37 -44.71 3.91
N MET A 161 0.40 -43.96 2.81
CA MET A 161 0.85 -44.44 1.51
C MET A 161 1.90 -43.49 0.94
N SER A 162 3.01 -44.03 0.44
CA SER A 162 4.03 -43.23 -0.23
C SER A 162 4.87 -44.08 -1.18
N ALA A 163 5.51 -43.42 -2.15
CA ALA A 163 6.48 -44.07 -3.03
C ALA A 163 7.82 -44.38 -2.35
N LYS A 164 8.16 -43.67 -1.28
CA LYS A 164 9.37 -43.87 -0.49
C LYS A 164 9.14 -43.32 0.92
N LEU A 165 9.48 -44.09 1.95
CA LEU A 165 9.27 -43.74 3.36
C LEU A 165 10.57 -43.89 4.16
N ASN A 166 10.69 -43.13 5.24
CA ASN A 166 11.55 -43.55 6.34
C ASN A 166 10.84 -44.70 7.07
N ARG A 167 11.13 -45.93 6.64
CA ARG A 167 10.39 -47.11 7.09
C ARG A 167 10.42 -47.27 8.60
N GLU A 168 11.59 -47.16 9.22
CA GLU A 168 11.76 -47.38 10.65
C GLU A 168 10.91 -46.42 11.49
N GLU A 169 10.97 -45.13 11.17
CA GLU A 169 10.19 -44.08 11.83
C GLU A 169 8.68 -44.32 11.71
N MET A 170 8.19 -44.64 10.51
CA MET A 170 6.76 -44.81 10.26
C MET A 170 6.21 -46.12 10.82
N GLU A 171 6.99 -47.20 10.79
CA GLU A 171 6.63 -48.46 11.44
C GLU A 171 6.49 -48.27 12.95
N GLN A 172 7.40 -47.50 13.56
CA GLN A 172 7.33 -47.17 14.99
C GLN A 172 6.12 -46.28 15.30
N ALA A 173 5.84 -45.26 14.48
CA ALA A 173 4.73 -44.34 14.71
C ALA A 173 3.35 -45.01 14.59
N LEU A 174 3.17 -45.89 13.61
CA LEU A 174 1.89 -46.58 13.36
C LEU A 174 1.73 -47.89 14.13
N GLY A 175 2.84 -48.46 14.64
CA GLY A 175 2.86 -49.77 15.28
C GLY A 175 2.60 -50.94 14.34
N VAL A 176 2.88 -50.78 13.03
CA VAL A 176 2.64 -51.81 12.00
C VAL A 176 3.84 -51.92 11.06
N LYS A 177 4.02 -53.09 10.44
CA LYS A 177 5.07 -53.29 9.43
C LYS A 177 4.68 -52.68 8.09
N CYS A 178 5.66 -52.13 7.38
CA CYS A 178 5.45 -51.58 6.05
C CYS A 178 5.16 -52.71 5.05
N LEU A 179 4.07 -52.58 4.30
CA LEU A 179 3.76 -53.44 3.17
C LEU A 179 4.37 -52.83 1.91
N GLU A 180 5.37 -53.51 1.35
CA GLU A 180 5.82 -53.25 -0.01
C GLU A 180 4.83 -53.89 -0.97
N LEU A 181 4.16 -53.05 -1.77
CA LEU A 181 3.15 -53.48 -2.74
C LEU A 181 3.49 -52.99 -4.15
N GLY A 182 3.32 -53.89 -5.11
CA GLY A 182 3.49 -53.60 -6.53
C GLY A 182 4.96 -53.42 -6.92
N HIS A 183 5.17 -53.26 -8.23
CA HIS A 183 6.49 -53.08 -8.82
C HIS A 183 6.47 -51.95 -9.86
N PRO A 184 7.61 -51.33 -10.19
CA PRO A 184 7.69 -50.45 -11.36
C PRO A 184 7.21 -51.21 -12.59
N LEU A 185 6.32 -50.60 -13.37
CA LEU A 185 5.77 -51.24 -14.55
C LEU A 185 6.78 -51.27 -15.70
N TYR A 186 7.59 -50.20 -15.85
CA TYR A 186 8.56 -50.08 -16.94
C TYR A 186 9.84 -49.35 -16.50
N PRO A 187 11.02 -49.73 -17.04
CA PRO A 187 12.28 -49.04 -16.78
C PRO A 187 12.32 -47.62 -17.37
N VAL A 188 13.10 -46.74 -16.70
CA VAL A 188 13.39 -45.38 -17.17
C VAL A 188 14.90 -45.22 -17.36
N GLN A 189 15.34 -44.87 -18.56
CA GLN A 189 16.73 -44.51 -18.83
C GLN A 189 17.01 -43.09 -18.36
N ILE A 190 18.00 -42.92 -17.49
CA ILE A 190 18.44 -41.61 -16.99
C ILE A 190 19.65 -41.14 -17.80
N LEU A 191 19.59 -39.92 -18.34
CA LEU A 191 20.69 -39.25 -19.01
C LEU A 191 21.02 -37.94 -18.30
N HIS A 192 22.29 -37.71 -17.99
CA HIS A 192 22.77 -36.45 -17.42
C HIS A 192 23.33 -35.55 -18.52
N GLN A 193 22.75 -34.36 -18.67
CA GLN A 193 23.15 -33.35 -19.64
C GLN A 193 23.92 -32.23 -18.93
N LYS A 194 25.25 -32.20 -19.13
CA LYS A 194 26.11 -31.13 -18.62
C LYS A 194 25.76 -29.80 -19.30
N PRO A 195 25.34 -28.76 -18.55
CA PRO A 195 25.05 -27.43 -19.13
C PRO A 195 26.25 -26.86 -19.89
N ALA A 196 25.98 -26.14 -20.99
CA ALA A 196 27.03 -25.49 -21.77
C ALA A 196 27.78 -24.39 -20.99
N ALA A 197 28.99 -24.07 -21.43
CA ALA A 197 29.77 -23.00 -20.79
C ALA A 197 29.02 -21.65 -20.87
N GLY A 198 28.90 -20.96 -19.73
CA GLY A 198 28.16 -19.69 -19.61
C GLY A 198 26.66 -19.86 -19.30
N VAL A 199 26.12 -21.08 -19.28
CA VAL A 199 24.75 -21.36 -18.84
C VAL A 199 24.72 -21.57 -17.33
N ASN A 200 23.80 -20.91 -16.65
CA ASN A 200 23.56 -21.10 -15.22
C ASN A 200 22.07 -21.34 -14.99
N ILE A 201 21.69 -22.61 -14.96
CA ILE A 201 20.30 -23.05 -14.80
C ILE A 201 19.73 -22.57 -13.46
N SER A 202 20.49 -22.65 -12.38
CA SER A 202 20.06 -22.20 -11.05
C SER A 202 19.76 -20.69 -10.99
N ALA A 203 20.45 -19.90 -11.82
CA ALA A 203 20.18 -18.47 -12.00
C ALA A 203 19.14 -18.19 -13.11
N GLY A 204 18.55 -19.22 -13.72
CA GLY A 204 17.59 -19.09 -14.83
C GLY A 204 18.20 -18.58 -16.14
N GLN A 205 19.53 -18.64 -16.30
CA GLN A 205 20.25 -18.13 -17.46
C GLN A 205 20.53 -19.27 -18.45
N GLY A 206 19.99 -19.17 -19.67
CA GLY A 206 20.23 -20.12 -20.78
C GLY A 206 19.48 -21.44 -20.68
N ILE A 207 18.51 -21.56 -19.75
CA ILE A 207 17.74 -22.79 -19.52
C ILE A 207 16.96 -23.23 -20.77
N GLU A 208 16.42 -22.28 -21.53
CA GLU A 208 15.68 -22.53 -22.77
C GLU A 208 16.52 -23.26 -23.83
N SER A 209 17.81 -22.91 -23.94
CA SER A 209 18.72 -23.56 -24.89
C SER A 209 19.02 -25.02 -24.51
N GLU A 210 19.14 -25.28 -23.22
CA GLU A 210 19.38 -26.61 -22.67
C GLU A 210 18.14 -27.52 -22.80
N VAL A 211 16.95 -26.96 -22.56
CA VAL A 211 15.68 -27.64 -22.79
C VAL A 211 15.53 -27.99 -24.26
N VAL A 212 15.76 -27.06 -25.19
CA VAL A 212 15.70 -27.33 -26.64
C VAL A 212 16.71 -28.43 -27.03
N ARG A 213 17.92 -28.44 -26.46
CA ARG A 213 18.91 -29.49 -26.70
C ARG A 213 18.45 -30.86 -26.21
N ALA A 214 17.85 -30.93 -25.03
CA ALA A 214 17.29 -32.16 -24.47
C ALA A 214 16.11 -32.66 -25.32
N LEU A 215 15.20 -31.77 -25.72
CA LEU A 215 14.08 -32.07 -26.59
C LEU A 215 14.54 -32.62 -27.97
N ARG A 216 15.56 -32.02 -28.59
CA ARG A 216 16.15 -32.55 -29.83
C ARG A 216 16.73 -33.95 -29.65
N THR A 217 17.30 -34.24 -28.49
CA THR A 217 17.83 -35.57 -28.16
C THR A 217 16.70 -36.59 -28.07
N LEU A 218 15.62 -36.27 -27.33
CA LEU A 218 14.45 -37.13 -27.23
C LEU A 218 13.79 -37.38 -28.60
N TYR A 219 13.61 -36.33 -29.39
CA TYR A 219 13.04 -36.40 -30.74
C TYR A 219 13.84 -37.34 -31.66
N ARG A 220 15.16 -37.17 -31.72
CA ARG A 220 16.05 -37.98 -32.58
C ARG A 220 16.08 -39.46 -32.19
N ASN A 221 15.77 -39.79 -30.94
CA ASN A 221 15.79 -41.16 -30.43
C ASN A 221 14.38 -41.79 -30.39
N ASN A 222 13.39 -41.19 -31.06
CA ASN A 222 11.99 -41.66 -31.08
C ASN A 222 11.34 -41.76 -29.68
N VAL A 223 11.82 -40.97 -28.70
CA VAL A 223 11.18 -40.82 -27.39
C VAL A 223 10.31 -39.57 -27.43
N TRP A 224 9.25 -39.60 -28.23
CA TRP A 224 8.55 -38.39 -28.67
C TRP A 224 7.03 -38.49 -28.68
N GLN A 225 6.44 -39.22 -27.74
CA GLN A 225 4.98 -39.24 -27.58
C GLN A 225 4.51 -38.09 -26.69
N THR A 226 4.63 -38.21 -25.37
CA THR A 226 4.43 -37.07 -24.45
C THR A 226 5.72 -36.83 -23.67
N THR A 227 6.20 -35.58 -23.67
CA THR A 227 7.36 -35.15 -22.88
C THR A 227 6.95 -34.15 -21.81
N LEU A 228 7.34 -34.40 -20.56
CA LEU A 228 7.19 -33.44 -19.45
C LEU A 228 8.49 -32.67 -19.26
N VAL A 229 8.42 -31.34 -19.18
CA VAL A 229 9.58 -30.46 -18.95
C VAL A 229 9.38 -29.72 -17.63
N PHE A 230 10.15 -30.08 -16.59
CA PHE A 230 10.05 -29.50 -15.25
C PHE A 230 10.88 -28.22 -15.11
N LEU A 231 10.21 -27.12 -14.79
CA LEU A 231 10.76 -25.75 -14.74
C LEU A 231 10.33 -25.03 -13.44
N PRO A 232 11.09 -24.03 -12.96
CA PRO A 232 10.83 -23.43 -11.65
C PRO A 232 9.59 -22.52 -11.63
N GLY A 233 9.12 -21.99 -12.76
CA GLY A 233 7.96 -21.11 -12.79
C GLY A 233 7.51 -20.65 -14.16
N LYS A 234 6.48 -19.80 -14.16
CA LYS A 234 5.79 -19.32 -15.38
C LYS A 234 6.72 -18.61 -16.37
N ALA A 235 7.63 -17.76 -15.88
CA ALA A 235 8.52 -17.00 -16.75
C ALA A 235 9.47 -17.92 -17.52
N GLU A 236 10.00 -18.95 -16.85
CA GLU A 236 10.86 -19.95 -17.46
C GLU A 236 10.07 -20.88 -18.40
N ILE A 237 8.85 -21.25 -18.03
CA ILE A 237 7.92 -22.02 -18.88
C ILE A 237 7.66 -21.30 -20.21
N ALA A 238 7.24 -20.03 -20.17
CA ALA A 238 6.94 -19.26 -21.37
C ALA A 238 8.17 -19.08 -22.27
N LYS A 239 9.35 -18.86 -21.68
CA LYS A 239 10.62 -18.79 -22.41
C LYS A 239 10.97 -20.10 -23.11
N CYS A 240 10.88 -21.23 -22.39
CA CYS A 240 11.20 -22.54 -22.94
C CYS A 240 10.18 -22.99 -23.99
N HIS A 241 8.90 -22.67 -23.79
CA HIS A 241 7.85 -22.91 -24.77
C HIS A 241 8.14 -22.18 -26.07
N THR A 242 8.35 -20.86 -26.01
CA THR A 242 8.67 -20.03 -27.19
C THR A 242 9.89 -20.60 -27.91
N ALA A 243 10.99 -20.84 -27.18
CA ALA A 243 12.22 -21.37 -27.76
C ALA A 243 12.04 -22.77 -28.38
N ALA A 244 11.22 -23.65 -27.80
CA ALA A 244 10.96 -24.98 -28.34
C ALA A 244 10.09 -24.93 -29.60
N SER A 245 9.05 -24.09 -29.60
CA SER A 245 8.19 -23.83 -30.77
C SER A 245 9.02 -23.29 -31.94
N GLU A 246 9.87 -22.29 -31.70
CA GLU A 246 10.78 -21.74 -32.73
C GLU A 246 11.81 -22.77 -33.23
N ALA A 247 12.37 -23.58 -32.33
CA ALA A 247 13.47 -24.48 -32.66
C ALA A 247 13.07 -25.81 -33.30
N LEU A 248 11.84 -26.28 -33.07
CA LEU A 248 11.32 -27.56 -33.56
C LEU A 248 10.15 -27.39 -34.53
N GLY A 249 9.37 -26.31 -34.40
CA GLY A 249 8.16 -26.03 -35.18
C GLY A 249 6.91 -26.67 -34.58
N ASP A 250 5.79 -25.95 -34.58
CA ASP A 250 4.50 -26.38 -34.01
C ASP A 250 3.89 -27.60 -34.71
N ASN A 251 4.36 -27.94 -35.92
CA ASN A 251 3.94 -29.14 -36.63
C ASN A 251 4.54 -30.42 -36.03
N VAL A 252 5.66 -30.32 -35.28
CA VAL A 252 6.36 -31.48 -34.71
C VAL A 252 5.72 -31.98 -33.41
N ALA A 253 5.15 -31.08 -32.61
CA ALA A 253 4.45 -31.42 -31.38
C ALA A 253 3.46 -30.32 -30.99
N GLU A 254 2.45 -30.67 -30.21
CA GLU A 254 1.65 -29.70 -29.46
C GLU A 254 2.44 -29.25 -28.22
N PHE A 255 2.70 -27.94 -28.11
CA PHE A 255 3.36 -27.36 -26.95
C PHE A 255 2.30 -26.80 -25.98
N LEU A 256 2.30 -27.29 -24.74
CA LEU A 256 1.36 -26.87 -23.71
C LEU A 256 2.11 -26.41 -22.45
N GLU A 257 1.49 -25.51 -21.69
CA GLU A 257 2.00 -25.02 -20.42
C GLU A 257 1.13 -25.57 -19.28
N LEU A 258 1.75 -25.93 -18.15
CA LEU A 258 1.07 -26.41 -16.95
C LEU A 258 1.65 -25.78 -15.68
N TYR A 259 1.00 -24.73 -15.18
CA TYR A 259 1.37 -24.04 -13.93
C TYR A 259 0.13 -23.60 -13.14
N GLY A 260 0.32 -23.15 -11.89
CA GLY A 260 -0.79 -22.77 -11.01
C GLY A 260 -1.59 -21.57 -11.52
N GLY A 261 -2.91 -21.58 -11.34
CA GLY A 261 -3.79 -20.48 -11.75
C GLY A 261 -4.20 -20.49 -13.24
N GLN A 262 -3.95 -21.57 -13.98
CA GLN A 262 -4.49 -21.77 -15.33
C GLN A 262 -5.99 -22.08 -15.33
N ASP A 263 -6.65 -21.77 -16.44
CA ASP A 263 -8.05 -22.13 -16.64
C ASP A 263 -8.27 -23.65 -16.74
N ARG A 264 -9.53 -24.06 -16.50
CA ARG A 264 -9.91 -25.47 -16.46
C ARG A 264 -9.82 -26.14 -17.82
N GLU A 265 -10.14 -25.41 -18.89
CA GLU A 265 -10.13 -25.95 -20.26
C GLU A 265 -8.72 -26.36 -20.70
N THR A 266 -7.72 -25.52 -20.40
CA THR A 266 -6.30 -25.81 -20.66
C THR A 266 -5.82 -27.01 -19.83
N GLN A 267 -6.27 -27.13 -18.58
CA GLN A 267 -5.95 -28.27 -17.74
C GLN A 267 -6.56 -29.56 -18.27
N ASP A 268 -7.83 -29.55 -18.65
CA ASP A 268 -8.53 -30.72 -19.17
C ASP A 268 -7.85 -31.25 -20.45
N ARG A 269 -7.42 -30.35 -21.35
CA ARG A 269 -6.65 -30.70 -22.56
C ARG A 269 -5.37 -31.48 -22.29
N ILE A 270 -4.67 -31.22 -21.18
CA ILE A 270 -3.44 -31.93 -20.82
C ILE A 270 -3.71 -33.41 -20.50
N PHE A 271 -4.91 -33.72 -20.00
CA PHE A 271 -5.33 -35.08 -19.64
C PHE A 271 -5.95 -35.86 -20.78
N GLU A 272 -6.25 -35.22 -21.91
CA GLU A 272 -6.77 -35.89 -23.10
C GLU A 272 -5.71 -36.83 -23.70
N GLU A 273 -6.14 -38.05 -24.03
CA GLU A 273 -5.32 -38.99 -24.79
C GLU A 273 -5.23 -38.51 -26.25
N THR A 274 -4.01 -38.38 -26.75
CA THR A 274 -3.72 -37.92 -28.11
C THR A 274 -2.64 -38.79 -28.75
N GLU A 275 -2.77 -39.02 -30.06
CA GLU A 275 -1.71 -39.62 -30.88
C GLU A 275 -0.67 -38.58 -31.34
N ARG A 276 -1.06 -37.30 -31.41
CA ARG A 276 -0.15 -36.20 -31.75
C ARG A 276 0.88 -36.05 -30.63
N PRO A 277 2.20 -36.01 -30.95
CA PRO A 277 3.24 -35.71 -29.99
C PRO A 277 2.97 -34.44 -29.20
N ARG A 278 3.30 -34.44 -27.91
CA ARG A 278 3.04 -33.33 -27.01
C ARG A 278 4.25 -33.06 -26.12
N VAL A 279 4.53 -31.78 -25.88
CA VAL A 279 5.53 -31.32 -24.92
C VAL A 279 4.82 -30.40 -23.92
N ILE A 280 4.84 -30.79 -22.65
CA ILE A 280 4.18 -30.05 -21.57
C ILE A 280 5.24 -29.43 -20.67
N PHE A 281 5.32 -28.10 -20.66
CA PHE A 281 6.19 -27.33 -19.78
C PHE A 281 5.48 -27.10 -18.45
N THR A 282 6.04 -27.61 -17.37
CA THR A 282 5.33 -27.66 -16.08
C THR A 282 6.20 -27.30 -14.90
N THR A 283 5.59 -26.79 -13.84
CA THR A 283 6.24 -26.72 -12.52
C THR A 283 6.22 -28.09 -11.84
N ASN A 284 6.48 -28.14 -10.53
CA ASN A 284 6.29 -29.36 -9.76
C ASN A 284 4.82 -29.87 -9.73
N ILE A 285 3.85 -29.21 -10.39
CA ILE A 285 2.45 -29.66 -10.51
C ILE A 285 2.35 -31.09 -11.04
N ALA A 286 3.11 -31.46 -12.07
CA ALA A 286 3.10 -32.80 -12.63
C ALA A 286 4.00 -33.81 -11.88
N GLU A 287 4.70 -33.37 -10.83
CA GLU A 287 5.69 -34.17 -10.12
C GLU A 287 5.07 -35.32 -9.34
N THR A 288 3.91 -35.08 -8.72
CA THR A 288 3.16 -35.99 -7.85
C THR A 288 1.68 -35.99 -8.21
N SER A 289 1.01 -37.11 -7.99
CA SER A 289 -0.47 -37.28 -8.05
C SER A 289 -1.22 -37.01 -9.35
N ILE A 290 -0.61 -36.38 -10.35
CA ILE A 290 -1.19 -36.14 -11.67
C ILE A 290 -0.68 -37.21 -12.64
N THR A 291 -1.61 -37.83 -13.39
CA THR A 291 -1.28 -38.83 -14.41
C THR A 291 -1.57 -38.27 -15.78
N VAL A 292 -0.53 -37.80 -16.45
CA VAL A 292 -0.57 -37.42 -17.86
C VAL A 292 -0.46 -38.70 -18.70
N PRO A 293 -1.31 -38.92 -19.71
CA PRO A 293 -1.26 -40.11 -20.54
C PRO A 293 0.00 -40.13 -21.42
N ASN A 294 0.50 -41.33 -21.71
CA ASN A 294 1.52 -41.59 -22.73
C ASN A 294 2.85 -40.84 -22.56
N VAL A 295 3.25 -40.53 -21.33
CA VAL A 295 4.55 -39.90 -21.05
C VAL A 295 5.69 -40.88 -21.36
N THR A 296 6.50 -40.54 -22.35
CA THR A 296 7.71 -41.27 -22.76
C THR A 296 8.99 -40.54 -22.36
N GLY A 297 8.93 -39.20 -22.29
CA GLY A 297 10.08 -38.34 -22.06
C GLY A 297 9.91 -37.46 -20.82
N VAL A 298 10.99 -37.22 -20.10
CA VAL A 298 11.09 -36.20 -19.06
C VAL A 298 12.34 -35.36 -19.32
N VAL A 299 12.24 -34.04 -19.16
CA VAL A 299 13.37 -33.12 -19.08
C VAL A 299 13.26 -32.40 -17.74
N ASP A 300 14.30 -32.48 -16.91
CA ASP A 300 14.27 -31.91 -15.56
C ASP A 300 15.35 -30.84 -15.40
N SER A 301 14.93 -29.64 -15.01
CA SER A 301 15.84 -28.53 -14.72
C SER A 301 16.61 -28.70 -13.41
N GLY A 302 16.15 -29.56 -12.50
CA GLY A 302 16.78 -29.80 -11.20
C GLY A 302 16.56 -28.69 -10.19
N ILE A 303 15.69 -27.72 -10.51
CA ILE A 303 15.36 -26.59 -9.66
C ILE A 303 13.84 -26.44 -9.54
N GLU A 304 13.41 -25.80 -8.46
CA GLU A 304 12.03 -25.40 -8.25
C GLU A 304 11.95 -24.05 -7.52
N ARG A 305 10.78 -23.43 -7.56
CA ARG A 305 10.50 -22.19 -6.83
C ARG A 305 9.67 -22.50 -5.61
N VAL A 306 10.27 -22.31 -4.43
CA VAL A 306 9.65 -22.58 -3.12
C VAL A 306 9.37 -21.27 -2.40
N SER A 307 8.24 -21.18 -1.72
CA SER A 307 7.96 -20.09 -0.77
C SER A 307 8.57 -20.45 0.57
N GLU A 308 9.48 -19.62 1.06
CA GLU A 308 10.12 -19.78 2.36
C GLU A 308 9.92 -18.51 3.18
N TYR A 309 9.63 -18.66 4.47
CA TYR A 309 9.59 -17.55 5.41
C TYR A 309 11.02 -17.12 5.78
N ASP A 310 11.34 -15.85 5.53
CA ASP A 310 12.62 -15.26 5.88
C ASP A 310 12.56 -14.63 7.28
N ASP A 311 13.30 -15.22 8.22
CA ASP A 311 13.32 -14.77 9.63
C ASP A 311 13.85 -13.34 9.80
N SER A 312 14.76 -12.89 8.94
CA SER A 312 15.37 -11.56 9.05
C SER A 312 14.42 -10.47 8.58
N GLU A 313 13.67 -10.74 7.52
CA GLU A 313 12.77 -9.78 6.89
C GLU A 313 11.32 -9.92 7.36
N LYS A 314 10.99 -11.01 8.07
CA LYS A 314 9.64 -11.39 8.52
C LYS A 314 8.61 -11.47 7.38
N VAL A 315 9.03 -11.95 6.22
CA VAL A 315 8.16 -12.07 5.02
C VAL A 315 8.39 -13.40 4.32
N ASN A 316 7.37 -13.87 3.60
CA ASN A 316 7.51 -14.98 2.67
C ASN A 316 8.24 -14.51 1.40
N VAL A 317 9.29 -15.24 1.02
CA VAL A 317 10.07 -15.00 -0.20
C VAL A 317 10.03 -16.23 -1.09
N LEU A 318 9.84 -16.00 -2.39
CA LEU A 318 9.98 -17.04 -3.39
C LEU A 318 11.46 -17.20 -3.73
N ARG A 319 12.04 -18.34 -3.39
CA ARG A 319 13.43 -18.70 -3.71
C ARG A 319 13.46 -19.81 -4.75
N THR A 320 14.37 -19.69 -5.71
CA THR A 320 14.63 -20.77 -6.66
C THR A 320 15.75 -21.63 -6.10
N LEU A 321 15.45 -22.87 -5.75
CA LEU A 321 16.36 -23.78 -5.05
C LEU A 321 16.54 -25.09 -5.84
N PRO A 322 17.67 -25.79 -5.67
CA PRO A 322 17.82 -27.16 -6.15
C PRO A 322 16.77 -28.07 -5.52
N ILE A 323 16.24 -29.00 -6.32
CA ILE A 323 15.33 -30.04 -5.81
C ILE A 323 16.09 -31.11 -5.03
N SER A 324 15.38 -31.90 -4.22
CA SER A 324 15.98 -33.09 -3.62
C SER A 324 16.14 -34.22 -4.64
N LEU A 325 17.05 -35.16 -4.36
CA LEU A 325 17.19 -36.39 -5.15
C LEU A 325 15.88 -37.19 -5.19
N GLN A 326 15.10 -37.15 -4.12
CA GLN A 326 13.79 -37.79 -4.06
C GLN A 326 12.81 -37.16 -5.06
N ASN A 327 12.76 -35.83 -5.18
CA ASN A 327 11.96 -35.15 -6.20
C ASN A 327 12.42 -35.55 -7.61
N ALA A 328 13.72 -35.57 -7.87
CA ALA A 328 14.29 -35.94 -9.18
C ALA A 328 13.89 -37.37 -9.60
N ILE A 329 13.90 -38.32 -8.66
CA ILE A 329 13.45 -39.71 -8.90
C ILE A 329 11.96 -39.74 -9.28
N GLN A 330 11.11 -38.99 -8.58
CA GLN A 330 9.67 -38.94 -8.85
C GLN A 330 9.34 -38.29 -10.20
N ARG A 331 10.04 -37.21 -10.56
CA ARG A 331 9.94 -36.56 -11.87
C ARG A 331 10.35 -37.51 -12.98
N SER A 332 11.51 -38.16 -12.83
CA SER A 332 12.01 -39.13 -13.81
C SER A 332 11.04 -40.32 -14.00
N GLY A 333 10.49 -40.82 -12.89
CA GLY A 333 9.54 -41.93 -12.87
C GLY A 333 8.22 -41.68 -13.62
N ARG A 334 7.91 -40.43 -14.00
CA ARG A 334 6.72 -40.12 -14.81
C ARG A 334 6.74 -40.79 -16.18
N SER A 335 7.92 -40.97 -16.76
CA SER A 335 8.09 -41.61 -18.07
C SER A 335 8.05 -43.14 -18.05
N GLY A 336 8.06 -43.77 -16.86
CA GLY A 336 8.08 -45.24 -16.70
C GLY A 336 6.74 -45.86 -16.30
N ARG A 337 5.63 -45.15 -16.49
CA ARG A 337 4.31 -45.57 -15.97
C ARG A 337 3.55 -46.50 -16.90
N THR A 338 3.60 -46.25 -18.19
CA THR A 338 2.78 -46.95 -19.19
C THR A 338 3.62 -47.71 -20.21
N GLN A 339 4.89 -47.35 -20.35
CA GLN A 339 5.87 -47.95 -21.24
C GLN A 339 7.28 -47.55 -20.80
N ASN A 340 8.31 -48.07 -21.49
CA ASN A 340 9.70 -47.67 -21.26
C ASN A 340 9.88 -46.17 -21.50
N GLY A 341 10.60 -45.51 -20.60
CA GLY A 341 10.79 -44.06 -20.61
C GLY A 341 12.24 -43.60 -20.66
N CYS A 342 12.44 -42.32 -20.94
CA CYS A 342 13.73 -41.64 -20.79
C CYS A 342 13.55 -40.33 -20.01
N ALA A 343 14.49 -40.05 -19.11
CA ALA A 343 14.58 -38.77 -18.42
C ALA A 343 15.96 -38.13 -18.65
N ILE A 344 15.96 -36.88 -19.14
CA ILE A 344 17.15 -36.06 -19.30
C ILE A 344 17.21 -35.07 -18.13
N ARG A 345 18.23 -35.22 -17.29
CA ARG A 345 18.53 -34.34 -16.15
C ARG A 345 19.50 -33.27 -16.60
N LEU A 346 19.14 -31.99 -16.48
CA LEU A 346 19.97 -30.87 -16.94
C LEU A 346 21.13 -30.53 -15.98
N TRP A 347 21.66 -31.54 -15.29
CA TRP A 347 22.81 -31.43 -14.39
C TRP A 347 23.72 -32.63 -14.58
N THR A 348 24.94 -32.55 -14.04
CA THR A 348 25.92 -33.63 -14.06
C THR A 348 25.71 -34.61 -12.91
N GLU A 349 26.12 -35.87 -13.05
CA GLU A 349 26.12 -36.86 -11.96
C GLU A 349 26.85 -36.37 -10.70
N ASP A 350 27.92 -35.58 -10.85
CA ASP A 350 28.66 -35.04 -9.71
C ASP A 350 27.86 -34.00 -8.91
N ALA A 351 27.13 -33.12 -9.60
CA ALA A 351 26.21 -32.17 -8.98
C ALA A 351 25.06 -32.89 -8.24
N GLU A 352 24.59 -34.03 -8.75
CA GLU A 352 23.54 -34.83 -8.12
C GLU A 352 23.94 -35.34 -6.73
N LYS A 353 25.22 -35.71 -6.53
CA LYS A 353 25.73 -36.18 -5.23
C LYS A 353 25.63 -35.12 -4.13
N HIS A 354 25.58 -33.85 -4.51
CA HIS A 354 25.48 -32.71 -3.61
C HIS A 354 24.03 -32.24 -3.41
N MET A 355 23.05 -32.86 -4.08
CA MET A 355 21.64 -32.53 -3.89
C MET A 355 21.15 -32.96 -2.50
N PRO A 356 20.18 -32.23 -1.91
CA PRO A 356 19.47 -32.67 -0.72
C PRO A 356 18.90 -34.08 -0.91
N GLN A 357 19.06 -34.96 0.07
CA GLN A 357 18.65 -36.36 -0.07
C GLN A 357 17.15 -36.58 0.15
N GLY A 358 16.53 -35.80 1.04
CA GLY A 358 15.11 -35.91 1.40
C GLY A 358 14.37 -34.59 1.21
N ILE A 359 13.05 -34.67 1.25
CA ILE A 359 12.15 -33.51 1.19
C ILE A 359 12.22 -32.76 2.52
N VAL A 360 12.39 -31.43 2.45
CA VAL A 360 12.39 -30.55 3.62
C VAL A 360 10.95 -30.39 4.12
N PRO A 361 10.63 -30.72 5.38
CA PRO A 361 9.29 -30.54 5.92
C PRO A 361 8.83 -29.08 5.89
N GLU A 362 7.59 -28.84 5.47
CA GLU A 362 7.03 -27.49 5.29
C GLU A 362 6.96 -26.71 6.62
N VAL A 363 6.82 -27.40 7.76
CA VAL A 363 6.83 -26.79 9.10
C VAL A 363 8.13 -26.01 9.38
N LEU A 364 9.23 -26.35 8.70
CA LEU A 364 10.51 -25.64 8.82
C LEU A 364 10.60 -24.40 7.91
N GLN A 365 9.65 -24.21 6.98
CA GLN A 365 9.69 -23.19 5.94
C GLN A 365 8.59 -22.13 6.09
N ILE A 366 7.62 -22.32 6.99
CA ILE A 366 6.50 -21.40 7.19
C ILE A 366 6.66 -20.50 8.43
N GLU A 367 5.87 -19.44 8.47
CA GLU A 367 5.53 -18.70 9.69
C GLU A 367 4.47 -19.52 10.47
N PRO A 368 4.72 -19.90 11.74
CA PRO A 368 3.92 -20.93 12.41
C PRO A 368 2.72 -20.41 13.21
N SER A 369 2.34 -19.12 13.16
CA SER A 369 1.26 -18.59 14.01
C SER A 369 -0.10 -19.26 13.75
N GLU A 370 -0.48 -19.44 12.48
CA GLU A 370 -1.71 -20.17 12.13
C GLU A 370 -1.64 -21.63 12.61
N PHE A 371 -0.52 -22.29 12.33
CA PHE A 371 -0.27 -23.69 12.68
C PHE A 371 -0.31 -23.94 14.20
N LEU A 372 0.28 -23.04 14.99
CA LEU A 372 0.28 -23.11 16.45
C LEU A 372 -1.12 -22.94 17.04
N LEU A 373 -1.93 -22.01 16.51
CA LEU A 373 -3.30 -21.84 16.98
C LEU A 373 -4.15 -23.07 16.67
N GLN A 374 -3.99 -23.65 15.47
CA GLN A 374 -4.67 -24.90 15.09
C GLN A 374 -4.24 -26.06 15.99
N LYS A 375 -2.93 -26.21 16.27
CA LYS A 375 -2.42 -27.21 17.21
C LYS A 375 -3.03 -27.03 18.60
N ALA A 376 -3.03 -25.81 19.12
CA ALA A 376 -3.60 -25.51 20.44
C ALA A 376 -5.12 -25.78 20.51
N ALA A 377 -5.85 -25.54 19.41
CA ALA A 377 -7.27 -25.88 19.31
C ALA A 377 -7.50 -27.40 19.41
N LEU A 378 -6.71 -28.20 18.71
CA LEU A 378 -6.77 -29.67 18.78
C LEU A 378 -6.30 -30.23 20.14
N GLU A 379 -5.45 -29.48 20.86
CA GLU A 379 -4.98 -29.86 22.20
C GLU A 379 -5.98 -29.51 23.31
N SER A 380 -6.98 -28.68 23.02
CA SER A 380 -7.94 -28.19 24.02
C SER A 380 -8.84 -29.26 24.64
N ASP A 381 -8.92 -30.45 24.03
CA ASP A 381 -9.69 -31.62 24.51
C ASP A 381 -9.01 -32.44 25.64
N GLU A 382 -7.97 -31.88 26.28
CA GLU A 382 -7.18 -32.43 27.39
C GLU A 382 -6.40 -33.75 27.17
N ARG A 383 -5.37 -33.92 28.02
CA ARG A 383 -4.46 -35.07 28.22
C ARG A 383 -3.34 -35.19 27.16
N ALA A 384 -2.22 -34.52 27.46
CA ALA A 384 -0.92 -34.51 26.78
C ALA A 384 -0.84 -33.79 25.42
N GLY A 385 0.29 -33.12 25.16
CA GLY A 385 0.53 -32.36 23.92
C GLY A 385 0.66 -33.26 22.69
N ILE A 386 0.28 -32.72 21.53
CA ILE A 386 0.50 -33.34 20.22
C ILE A 386 2.01 -33.29 19.93
N LYS A 387 2.62 -34.48 19.75
CA LYS A 387 4.02 -34.60 19.33
C LYS A 387 4.10 -34.65 17.81
N LEU A 388 4.62 -33.59 17.20
CA LEU A 388 4.81 -33.50 15.76
C LEU A 388 5.97 -34.42 15.29
N PRO A 389 5.91 -34.96 14.05
CA PRO A 389 7.04 -35.68 13.45
C PRO A 389 8.29 -34.81 13.32
N THR A 390 8.12 -33.50 13.09
CA THR A 390 9.20 -32.53 13.06
C THR A 390 8.83 -31.34 13.92
N ALA A 391 9.73 -30.97 14.83
CA ALA A 391 9.52 -29.84 15.72
C ALA A 391 9.53 -28.52 14.95
N ILE A 392 8.74 -27.56 15.43
CA ILE A 392 8.79 -26.18 14.95
C ILE A 392 10.13 -25.57 15.40
N PRO A 393 10.81 -24.76 14.56
CA PRO A 393 12.01 -24.06 15.00
C PRO A 393 11.74 -23.17 16.23
N GLU A 394 12.50 -23.37 17.32
CA GLU A 394 12.23 -22.74 18.63
C GLU A 394 12.11 -21.20 18.56
N ALA A 395 12.96 -20.57 17.76
CA ALA A 395 12.93 -19.12 17.58
C ALA A 395 11.61 -18.64 16.95
N ARG A 396 11.12 -19.36 15.93
CA ARG A 396 9.84 -19.04 15.27
C ARG A 396 8.66 -19.35 16.16
N GLU A 397 8.70 -20.47 16.87
CA GLU A 397 7.67 -20.85 17.84
C GLU A 397 7.51 -19.77 18.93
N ARG A 398 8.61 -19.27 19.48
CA ARG A 398 8.58 -18.20 20.50
C ARG A 398 7.94 -16.92 19.98
N VAL A 399 8.32 -16.46 18.79
CA VAL A 399 7.79 -15.23 18.18
C VAL A 399 6.30 -15.36 17.91
N ALA A 400 5.89 -16.45 17.27
CA ALA A 400 4.48 -16.71 16.95
C ALA A 400 3.62 -16.87 18.21
N THR A 401 4.12 -17.58 19.23
CA THR A 401 3.42 -17.71 20.52
C THR A 401 3.26 -16.36 21.20
N SER A 402 4.29 -15.50 21.18
CA SER A 402 4.20 -14.15 21.73
C SER A 402 3.16 -13.31 20.99
N MET A 403 3.09 -13.41 19.66
CA MET A 403 2.08 -12.71 18.86
C MET A 403 0.66 -13.17 19.21
N LEU A 404 0.43 -14.48 19.30
CA LEU A 404 -0.88 -15.04 19.67
C LEU A 404 -1.29 -14.67 21.10
N ASN A 405 -0.35 -14.63 22.05
CA ASN A 405 -0.59 -14.15 23.41
C ASN A 405 -0.95 -12.66 23.41
N ASN A 406 -0.22 -11.82 22.66
CA ASN A 406 -0.50 -10.39 22.55
C ASN A 406 -1.89 -10.11 21.94
N PHE A 407 -2.34 -10.96 21.01
CA PHE A 407 -3.68 -10.91 20.46
C PHE A 407 -4.76 -11.51 21.38
N GLY A 408 -4.35 -12.14 22.49
CA GLY A 408 -5.26 -12.80 23.44
C GLY A 408 -5.87 -14.09 22.89
N MET A 409 -5.28 -14.70 21.87
CA MET A 409 -5.73 -15.98 21.29
C MET A 409 -5.15 -17.20 22.02
N LEU A 410 -3.99 -17.02 22.66
CA LEU A 410 -3.37 -18.00 23.55
C LEU A 410 -3.15 -17.38 24.94
N GLN A 411 -3.10 -18.25 25.95
CA GLN A 411 -2.70 -17.93 27.32
C GLN A 411 -2.02 -19.15 27.93
N ASP A 412 -0.79 -19.00 28.42
CA ASP A 412 0.00 -20.08 29.04
C ASP A 412 0.10 -21.36 28.18
N GLY A 413 0.15 -21.19 26.85
CA GLY A 413 0.21 -22.30 25.88
C GLY A 413 -1.14 -22.94 25.55
N HIS A 414 -2.23 -22.47 26.16
CA HIS A 414 -3.59 -22.93 25.91
C HIS A 414 -4.38 -21.96 25.04
N ILE A 415 -5.30 -22.49 24.23
CA ILE A 415 -6.19 -21.67 23.41
C ILE A 415 -7.25 -20.97 24.26
N THR A 416 -7.46 -19.68 24.04
CA THR A 416 -8.50 -18.89 24.71
C THR A 416 -9.84 -19.00 23.98
N GLU A 417 -10.92 -18.47 24.56
CA GLU A 417 -12.21 -18.35 23.86
C GLU A 417 -12.12 -17.48 22.60
N LEU A 418 -11.29 -16.43 22.61
CA LEU A 418 -11.03 -15.62 21.42
C LEU A 418 -10.30 -16.45 20.35
N GLY A 419 -9.31 -17.25 20.75
CA GLY A 419 -8.61 -18.17 19.85
C GLY A 419 -9.55 -19.23 19.24
N LYS A 420 -10.44 -19.81 20.05
CA LYS A 420 -11.48 -20.75 19.57
C LYS A 420 -12.40 -20.07 18.55
N ARG A 421 -12.86 -18.85 18.83
CA ARG A 421 -13.66 -18.07 17.89
C ARG A 421 -12.91 -17.81 16.59
N ALA A 422 -11.61 -17.47 16.66
CA ALA A 422 -10.76 -17.23 15.49
C ALA A 422 -10.67 -18.46 14.58
N ILE A 423 -10.54 -19.67 15.15
CA ILE A 423 -10.54 -20.93 14.40
C ILE A 423 -11.86 -21.20 13.66
N GLN A 424 -12.99 -20.74 14.20
CA GLN A 424 -14.31 -20.91 13.55
C GLN A 424 -14.58 -19.92 12.41
N THR A 425 -13.68 -18.96 12.17
CA THR A 425 -13.87 -17.96 11.11
C THR A 425 -13.59 -18.54 9.72
N PRO A 426 -14.14 -17.96 8.63
CA PRO A 426 -13.90 -18.44 7.27
C PRO A 426 -12.46 -18.20 6.75
N ILE A 427 -11.62 -17.48 7.50
CA ILE A 427 -10.25 -17.12 7.12
C ILE A 427 -9.30 -17.50 8.26
N SER A 428 -8.28 -18.29 7.94
CA SER A 428 -7.33 -18.79 8.94
C SER A 428 -6.13 -17.86 9.22
N SER A 429 -5.92 -16.83 8.39
CA SER A 429 -4.90 -15.80 8.63
C SER A 429 -5.15 -15.10 9.97
N ILE A 430 -4.19 -15.21 10.89
CA ILE A 430 -4.33 -14.74 12.28
C ILE A 430 -4.81 -13.28 12.41
N PRO A 431 -4.21 -12.29 11.71
CA PRO A 431 -4.71 -10.91 11.74
C PRO A 431 -6.18 -10.75 11.31
N LEU A 432 -6.58 -11.42 10.24
CA LEU A 432 -7.94 -11.32 9.71
C LEU A 432 -8.94 -12.08 10.58
N ALA A 433 -8.54 -13.26 11.07
CA ALA A 433 -9.31 -14.05 12.02
C ALA A 433 -9.54 -13.29 13.32
N LEU A 434 -8.58 -12.47 13.79
CA LEU A 434 -8.72 -11.60 14.96
C LEU A 434 -9.87 -10.61 14.79
N ILE A 435 -9.93 -9.93 13.63
CA ILE A 435 -10.99 -8.94 13.32
C ILE A 435 -12.35 -9.65 13.35
N LEU A 436 -12.47 -10.79 12.67
CA LEU A 436 -13.72 -11.57 12.63
C LEU A 436 -14.13 -12.12 14.00
N ALA A 437 -13.16 -12.59 14.79
CA ALA A 437 -13.42 -13.15 16.11
C ALA A 437 -13.79 -12.10 17.15
N LYS A 438 -13.34 -10.84 16.99
CA LYS A 438 -13.74 -9.72 17.86
C LYS A 438 -15.11 -9.15 17.52
N ALA A 439 -15.58 -9.31 16.27
CA ALA A 439 -16.91 -8.84 15.87
C ALA A 439 -18.00 -9.47 16.73
N THR A 440 -18.88 -8.63 17.27
CA THR A 440 -20.03 -9.04 18.10
C THR A 440 -21.35 -8.88 17.36
N SER A 441 -21.36 -8.03 16.33
CA SER A 441 -22.52 -7.72 15.50
C SER A 441 -22.13 -7.59 14.03
N ALA A 442 -23.13 -7.61 13.14
CA ALA A 442 -22.89 -7.36 11.71
C ALA A 442 -22.32 -5.95 11.42
N ALA A 443 -22.59 -4.97 12.28
CA ALA A 443 -22.12 -3.59 12.13
C ALA A 443 -20.59 -3.45 12.31
N ASP A 444 -19.96 -4.38 13.05
CA ASP A 444 -18.50 -4.41 13.24
C ASP A 444 -17.76 -4.80 11.95
N LEU A 445 -18.47 -5.36 10.96
CA LEU A 445 -17.93 -5.90 9.72
C LEU A 445 -18.57 -5.23 8.49
N PRO A 446 -18.37 -3.92 8.27
CA PRO A 446 -18.89 -3.25 7.10
C PRO A 446 -18.36 -3.86 5.80
N ASP A 447 -19.17 -3.76 4.75
CA ASP A 447 -18.82 -4.27 3.41
C ASP A 447 -17.45 -3.78 2.91
N LEU A 448 -17.07 -2.53 3.23
CA LEU A 448 -15.78 -1.97 2.86
C LEU A 448 -14.62 -2.74 3.54
N LEU A 449 -14.75 -3.05 4.84
CA LEU A 449 -13.78 -3.86 5.58
C LEU A 449 -13.74 -5.28 5.04
N LEU A 450 -14.89 -5.91 4.78
CA LEU A 450 -14.93 -7.25 4.21
C LEU A 450 -14.26 -7.32 2.81
N ALA A 451 -14.47 -6.32 1.96
CA ALA A 451 -13.80 -6.22 0.67
C ALA A 451 -12.28 -6.06 0.83
N ALA A 452 -11.84 -5.22 1.78
CA ALA A 452 -10.42 -5.07 2.09
C ALA A 452 -9.79 -6.38 2.59
N MET A 453 -10.46 -7.09 3.50
CA MET A 453 -10.01 -8.40 4.01
C MET A 453 -9.94 -9.46 2.90
N ALA A 454 -10.90 -9.46 1.97
CA ALA A 454 -10.88 -10.36 0.82
C ALA A 454 -9.67 -10.09 -0.11
N TRP A 455 -9.29 -8.83 -0.31
CA TRP A 455 -8.08 -8.46 -1.05
C TRP A 455 -6.79 -8.87 -0.34
N ILE A 456 -6.70 -8.67 0.98
CA ILE A 456 -5.53 -9.11 1.76
C ILE A 456 -5.37 -10.63 1.68
N HIS A 457 -6.46 -11.39 1.80
CA HIS A 457 -6.41 -12.85 1.85
C HIS A 457 -6.22 -13.51 0.48
N SER A 458 -6.95 -13.05 -0.54
CA SER A 458 -7.09 -13.74 -1.82
C SER A 458 -6.62 -12.92 -3.03
N GLY A 459 -6.18 -11.68 -2.81
CA GLY A 459 -5.71 -10.77 -3.86
C GLY A 459 -4.24 -10.90 -4.23
N THR A 460 -3.46 -11.76 -3.55
CA THR A 460 -2.00 -11.81 -3.64
C THR A 460 -1.48 -11.92 -5.07
N GLU A 461 -2.02 -12.81 -5.90
CA GLU A 461 -1.56 -12.99 -7.27
C GLU A 461 -1.82 -11.75 -8.14
N PHE A 462 -2.97 -11.12 -7.98
CA PHE A 462 -3.31 -9.89 -8.68
C PHE A 462 -2.37 -8.75 -8.26
N VAL A 463 -2.18 -8.58 -6.96
CA VAL A 463 -1.29 -7.58 -6.35
C VAL A 463 0.15 -7.76 -6.82
N GLN A 464 0.66 -8.99 -6.85
CA GLN A 464 2.04 -9.29 -7.27
C GLN A 464 2.27 -9.08 -8.77
N LYS A 465 1.24 -9.25 -9.61
CA LYS A 465 1.32 -8.95 -11.05
C LYS A 465 1.20 -7.46 -11.35
N SER A 466 0.66 -6.67 -10.43
CA SER A 466 0.53 -5.23 -10.60
C SER A 466 1.91 -4.59 -10.73
N LYS A 467 2.05 -3.75 -11.76
CA LYS A 467 3.24 -2.89 -11.87
C LYS A 467 3.20 -1.74 -10.89
N ASP A 468 2.02 -1.34 -10.44
CA ASP A 468 1.82 -0.19 -9.56
C ASP A 468 1.57 -0.62 -8.12
N THR A 469 1.95 0.24 -7.19
CA THR A 469 1.62 0.05 -5.77
C THR A 469 0.14 0.36 -5.55
N LEU A 470 -0.59 -0.60 -4.99
CA LEU A 470 -2.04 -0.52 -4.85
C LEU A 470 -2.45 -0.02 -3.46
N ASN A 471 -3.42 0.90 -3.42
CA ASN A 471 -4.08 1.33 -2.20
C ASN A 471 -5.28 0.42 -1.90
N LEU A 472 -5.25 -0.24 -0.75
CA LEU A 472 -6.28 -1.19 -0.32
C LEU A 472 -7.68 -0.55 -0.22
N PHE A 473 -7.76 0.70 0.20
CA PHE A 473 -9.05 1.37 0.42
C PHE A 473 -9.72 1.67 -0.91
N THR A 474 -8.93 2.10 -1.89
CA THR A 474 -9.38 2.28 -3.27
C THR A 474 -9.84 0.95 -3.86
N LEU A 475 -9.04 -0.11 -3.76
CA LEU A 475 -9.43 -1.45 -4.25
C LEU A 475 -10.73 -1.96 -3.64
N ALA A 476 -10.89 -1.80 -2.31
CA ALA A 476 -12.10 -2.21 -1.61
C ALA A 476 -13.32 -1.39 -2.07
N SER A 477 -13.18 -0.07 -2.21
CA SER A 477 -14.24 0.81 -2.71
C SER A 477 -14.64 0.45 -4.15
N ASP A 478 -13.66 0.28 -5.03
CA ASP A 478 -13.87 -0.05 -6.45
C ASP A 478 -14.52 -1.42 -6.63
N THR A 479 -14.22 -2.36 -5.72
CA THR A 479 -14.88 -3.67 -5.68
C THR A 479 -16.37 -3.54 -5.38
N LEU A 480 -16.75 -2.67 -4.44
CA LEU A 480 -18.14 -2.47 -4.06
C LEU A 480 -18.93 -1.66 -5.09
N SER A 481 -18.28 -0.67 -5.73
CA SER A 481 -18.87 0.13 -6.81
C SER A 481 -18.90 -0.59 -8.16
N LYS A 482 -18.30 -1.80 -8.25
CA LYS A 482 -18.10 -2.57 -9.50
C LYS A 482 -17.30 -1.80 -10.55
N ALA A 483 -16.42 -0.89 -10.13
CA ALA A 483 -15.53 -0.15 -11.02
C ALA A 483 -14.37 -1.00 -11.56
N ILE A 484 -14.04 -2.12 -10.90
CA ILE A 484 -13.00 -3.06 -11.31
C ILE A 484 -13.53 -4.47 -11.50
N ASN A 485 -12.90 -5.22 -12.41
CA ASN A 485 -13.12 -6.65 -12.51
C ASN A 485 -12.30 -7.36 -11.42
N ILE A 486 -12.99 -8.00 -10.47
CA ILE A 486 -12.35 -8.65 -9.34
C ILE A 486 -11.97 -10.11 -9.66
N PRO A 487 -10.83 -10.60 -9.15
CA PRO A 487 -10.49 -12.02 -9.24
C PRO A 487 -11.58 -12.92 -8.62
N ARG A 488 -11.76 -14.13 -9.17
CA ARG A 488 -12.75 -15.09 -8.70
C ARG A 488 -12.53 -15.45 -7.22
N GLU A 489 -11.28 -15.56 -6.81
CA GLU A 489 -10.85 -15.88 -5.45
C GLU A 489 -11.26 -14.78 -4.47
N VAL A 490 -11.05 -13.51 -4.83
CA VAL A 490 -11.46 -12.35 -4.04
C VAL A 490 -12.99 -12.31 -3.93
N SER A 491 -13.70 -12.51 -5.04
CA SER A 491 -15.17 -12.57 -5.04
C SER A 491 -15.71 -13.69 -4.14
N PHE A 492 -15.08 -14.86 -4.17
CA PHE A 492 -15.48 -16.00 -3.34
C PHE A 492 -15.25 -15.73 -1.86
N THR A 493 -14.07 -15.22 -1.50
CA THR A 493 -13.76 -14.85 -0.11
C THR A 493 -14.68 -13.76 0.42
N LEU A 494 -14.96 -12.73 -0.39
CA LEU A 494 -15.92 -11.69 -0.02
C LEU A 494 -17.31 -12.25 0.27
N LYS A 495 -17.77 -13.23 -0.53
CA LYS A 495 -19.03 -13.93 -0.26
C LYS A 495 -18.99 -14.69 1.08
N GLN A 496 -17.93 -15.46 1.34
CA GLN A 496 -17.80 -16.19 2.62
C GLN A 496 -17.79 -15.25 3.83
N LEU A 497 -17.14 -14.10 3.69
CA LEU A 497 -17.10 -13.07 4.73
C LEU A 497 -18.47 -12.45 4.99
N ARG A 498 -19.26 -12.20 3.94
CA ARG A 498 -20.64 -11.73 4.07
C ARG A 498 -21.53 -12.79 4.71
N ASP A 499 -21.45 -14.05 4.25
CA ASP A 499 -22.20 -15.16 4.84
C ASP A 499 -21.87 -15.31 6.35
N PHE A 500 -20.61 -15.13 6.74
CA PHE A 500 -20.21 -15.11 8.15
C PHE A 500 -20.79 -13.92 8.91
N ARG A 501 -20.68 -12.69 8.38
CA ARG A 501 -21.27 -11.50 9.00
C ARG A 501 -22.77 -11.66 9.21
N ASP A 502 -23.48 -12.17 8.20
CA ASP A 502 -24.93 -12.30 8.21
C ASP A 502 -25.41 -13.40 9.19
N SER A 503 -24.49 -14.24 9.69
CA SER A 503 -24.74 -15.16 10.81
C SER A 503 -24.68 -14.51 12.20
N LEU A 504 -24.15 -13.28 12.30
CA LEU A 504 -24.08 -12.50 13.55
C LEU A 504 -25.42 -11.80 13.83
N LYS A 505 -25.61 -11.37 15.09
CA LYS A 505 -26.82 -10.65 15.49
C LYS A 505 -26.91 -9.28 14.78
N GLU A 506 -28.11 -8.93 14.31
CA GLU A 506 -28.38 -7.61 13.72
C GLU A 506 -28.46 -6.52 14.79
N MET A 507 -27.85 -5.37 14.49
CA MET A 507 -27.94 -4.12 15.24
C MET A 507 -27.93 -2.95 14.25
N PRO A 508 -28.44 -1.76 14.62
CA PRO A 508 -28.51 -0.61 13.72
C PRO A 508 -27.13 -0.23 13.17
N VAL A 509 -27.09 -0.08 11.84
CA VAL A 509 -25.89 0.14 11.06
C VAL A 509 -25.51 1.63 11.11
N TYR A 510 -24.33 1.93 11.66
CA TYR A 510 -23.63 3.17 11.31
C TYR A 510 -22.85 2.92 10.02
N SER A 511 -22.84 3.86 9.07
CA SER A 511 -21.92 3.80 7.92
C SER A 511 -20.48 4.00 8.40
N PRO A 512 -19.64 2.95 8.45
CA PRO A 512 -18.32 3.11 9.02
C PRO A 512 -17.39 3.77 8.00
N SER A 513 -16.60 4.72 8.47
CA SER A 513 -15.67 5.47 7.63
C SER A 513 -14.41 4.66 7.30
N SER A 514 -13.62 5.14 6.33
CA SER A 514 -12.26 4.66 6.08
C SER A 514 -11.37 4.69 7.34
N HIS A 515 -11.64 5.60 8.28
CA HIS A 515 -10.96 5.68 9.56
C HIS A 515 -11.22 4.45 10.45
N PHE A 516 -12.46 3.94 10.50
CA PHE A 516 -12.77 2.71 11.24
C PHE A 516 -12.02 1.50 10.66
N MET A 517 -11.97 1.38 9.33
CA MET A 517 -11.18 0.32 8.69
C MET A 517 -9.70 0.44 9.05
N ALA A 518 -9.11 1.63 8.96
CA ALA A 518 -7.71 1.85 9.30
C ALA A 518 -7.40 1.42 10.74
N GLN A 519 -8.30 1.71 11.68
CA GLN A 519 -8.17 1.30 13.07
C GLN A 519 -8.20 -0.22 13.25
N GLN A 520 -9.14 -0.91 12.60
CA GLN A 520 -9.23 -2.38 12.66
C GLN A 520 -8.00 -3.06 12.06
N LEU A 521 -7.54 -2.58 10.91
CA LEU A 521 -6.34 -3.10 10.25
C LEU A 521 -5.08 -2.81 11.06
N LEU A 522 -4.94 -1.62 11.65
CA LEU A 522 -3.79 -1.28 12.49
C LEU A 522 -3.69 -2.19 13.72
N ALA A 523 -4.82 -2.48 14.37
CA ALA A 523 -4.86 -3.39 15.51
C ALA A 523 -4.52 -4.85 15.13
N ALA A 524 -4.84 -5.26 13.90
CA ALA A 524 -4.58 -6.61 13.41
C ALA A 524 -3.18 -6.79 12.80
N PHE A 525 -2.59 -5.74 12.24
CA PHE A 525 -1.29 -5.76 11.57
C PHE A 525 -0.30 -4.76 12.20
N PRO A 526 -0.03 -4.80 13.51
CA PRO A 526 0.84 -3.81 14.17
C PRO A 526 2.28 -3.84 13.63
N ASP A 527 2.78 -5.03 13.26
CA ASP A 527 4.13 -5.19 12.70
C ASP A 527 4.27 -4.70 11.25
N ALA A 528 3.14 -4.51 10.54
CA ALA A 528 3.14 -3.97 9.18
C ALA A 528 3.16 -2.44 9.16
N LEU A 529 3.06 -1.78 10.33
CA LEU A 529 3.09 -0.33 10.43
C LEU A 529 4.46 0.22 10.02
N ALA A 530 4.45 1.07 9.01
CA ALA A 530 5.60 1.81 8.55
C ALA A 530 5.36 3.31 8.77
N THR A 531 6.29 3.96 9.48
CA THR A 531 6.24 5.39 9.80
C THR A 531 7.28 6.17 8.99
N PRO A 532 7.06 7.46 8.72
CA PRO A 532 7.96 8.24 7.88
C PRO A 532 9.32 8.45 8.55
N SER A 533 10.39 8.30 7.77
CA SER A 533 11.78 8.52 8.19
C SER A 533 12.56 9.18 7.04
N GLY A 534 12.50 10.50 6.95
CA GLY A 534 13.01 11.24 5.79
C GLY A 534 12.18 10.95 4.54
N ASN A 535 12.82 10.52 3.44
CA ASN A 535 12.16 10.21 2.16
C ASN A 535 11.73 8.75 2.02
N VAL A 536 11.74 7.99 3.12
CA VAL A 536 11.42 6.56 3.15
C VAL A 536 10.50 6.26 4.34
N TYR A 537 9.86 5.11 4.33
CA TYR A 537 9.15 4.59 5.51
C TYR A 537 10.01 3.55 6.21
N LYS A 538 9.92 3.49 7.54
CA LYS A 538 10.62 2.50 8.36
C LYS A 538 9.60 1.62 9.08
N LEU A 539 9.77 0.31 8.94
CA LEU A 539 9.01 -0.69 9.69
C LEU A 539 9.56 -0.85 11.11
N SER A 540 8.75 -1.42 12.00
CA SER A 540 9.16 -1.74 13.39
C SER A 540 10.38 -2.67 13.45
N ASN A 541 10.57 -3.53 12.45
CA ASN A 541 11.71 -4.43 12.33
C ASN A 541 12.99 -3.76 11.79
N GLY A 542 12.95 -2.47 11.47
CA GLY A 542 14.09 -1.70 10.96
C GLY A 542 14.20 -1.67 9.44
N ASN A 543 13.39 -2.43 8.71
CA ASN A 543 13.37 -2.43 7.25
C ASN A 543 12.93 -1.09 6.71
N THR A 544 13.53 -0.71 5.57
CA THR A 544 13.22 0.54 4.88
C THR A 544 12.38 0.25 3.65
N ILE A 545 11.26 0.96 3.53
CA ILE A 545 10.30 0.86 2.44
C ILE A 545 10.36 2.15 1.61
N ARG A 546 10.33 1.97 0.28
CA ARG A 546 10.03 3.07 -0.65
C ARG A 546 8.64 2.89 -1.23
N LEU A 547 7.81 3.92 -1.10
CA LEU A 547 6.48 3.99 -1.68
C LEU A 547 6.53 4.87 -2.92
N GLN A 548 6.18 4.29 -4.08
CA GLN A 548 6.09 5.02 -5.35
C GLN A 548 4.63 5.33 -5.65
N VAL A 549 4.13 6.42 -5.07
CA VAL A 549 2.77 6.94 -5.30
C VAL A 549 2.84 8.47 -5.46
N SER A 550 1.87 9.05 -6.16
CA SER A 550 1.77 10.50 -6.36
C SER A 550 1.57 11.25 -5.03
N GLU A 551 0.75 10.69 -4.14
CA GLU A 551 0.40 11.27 -2.85
C GLU A 551 0.68 10.25 -1.72
N PRO A 552 1.87 10.31 -1.09
CA PRO A 552 2.23 9.38 -0.02
C PRO A 552 1.41 9.67 1.26
N PRO A 553 0.84 8.64 1.92
CA PRO A 553 0.13 8.82 3.19
C PRO A 553 1.11 9.17 4.32
N TYR A 554 0.63 9.73 5.45
CA TYR A 554 1.51 10.03 6.59
C TYR A 554 2.21 8.76 7.10
N ALA A 555 1.45 7.73 7.45
CA ALA A 555 1.94 6.39 7.74
C ALA A 555 1.14 5.36 6.93
N LEU A 556 1.63 4.13 6.88
CA LEU A 556 0.97 3.05 6.13
C LEU A 556 1.15 1.70 6.81
N LEU A 557 0.23 0.78 6.52
CA LEU A 557 0.41 -0.65 6.73
C LEU A 557 0.94 -1.27 5.43
N ALA A 558 2.12 -1.87 5.47
CA ALA A 558 2.74 -2.57 4.35
C ALA A 558 2.24 -4.03 4.30
N LEU A 559 1.10 -4.25 3.64
CA LEU A 559 0.36 -5.52 3.67
C LEU A 559 0.90 -6.55 2.66
N SER A 560 1.53 -6.09 1.57
CA SER A 560 2.25 -6.95 0.64
C SER A 560 3.52 -6.28 0.17
N MET A 561 4.65 -6.97 0.29
CA MET A 561 5.97 -6.49 -0.12
C MET A 561 6.63 -7.47 -1.07
N LEU A 562 7.39 -6.95 -2.02
CA LEU A 562 8.23 -7.71 -2.94
C LEU A 562 9.64 -7.17 -2.87
N ARG A 563 10.62 -8.07 -2.81
CA ARG A 563 12.03 -7.68 -2.92
C ARG A 563 12.34 -7.35 -4.38
N THR A 564 12.92 -6.17 -4.60
CA THR A 564 13.42 -5.76 -5.91
C THR A 564 14.93 -5.61 -5.84
N GLY A 565 15.68 -6.51 -6.50
CA GLY A 565 17.15 -6.46 -6.60
C GLY A 565 17.90 -7.52 -5.78
N GLY A 566 19.09 -7.92 -6.28
CA GLY A 566 19.94 -8.99 -5.73
C GLY A 566 21.21 -8.49 -5.02
N GLY A 567 21.10 -7.44 -4.20
CA GLY A 567 22.24 -6.85 -3.45
C GLY A 567 22.11 -6.94 -1.92
N SER A 568 23.20 -6.60 -1.20
CA SER A 568 23.34 -6.74 0.26
C SER A 568 22.59 -5.70 1.12
N LYS A 569 21.91 -4.72 0.50
CA LYS A 569 20.92 -3.86 1.17
C LYS A 569 19.58 -4.08 0.47
N SER A 570 18.69 -4.84 1.10
CA SER A 570 17.38 -5.20 0.57
C SER A 570 16.44 -4.00 0.57
N GLU A 571 16.21 -3.38 -0.59
CA GLU A 571 15.08 -2.46 -0.76
C GLU A 571 13.79 -3.29 -0.96
N LEU A 572 12.79 -3.06 -0.09
CA LEU A 572 11.47 -3.68 -0.21
C LEU A 572 10.50 -2.73 -0.93
N ARG A 573 9.92 -3.21 -2.03
CA ARG A 573 8.85 -2.53 -2.74
C ARG A 573 7.50 -2.95 -2.17
N VAL A 574 6.68 -1.99 -1.75
CA VAL A 574 5.31 -2.27 -1.34
C VAL A 574 4.41 -2.41 -2.56
N SER A 575 3.70 -3.53 -2.65
CA SER A 575 2.73 -3.82 -3.72
C SER A 575 1.29 -3.53 -3.28
N LEU A 576 0.99 -3.67 -1.99
CA LEU A 576 -0.31 -3.33 -1.40
C LEU A 576 -0.10 -2.64 -0.06
N TYR A 577 -0.74 -1.49 0.13
CA TYR A 577 -0.72 -0.75 1.40
C TYR A 577 -2.10 -0.29 1.83
N ALA A 578 -2.27 -0.08 3.13
CA ALA A 578 -3.39 0.66 3.68
C ALA A 578 -2.88 1.97 4.30
N PRO A 579 -3.45 3.14 3.98
CA PRO A 579 -3.05 4.40 4.60
C PRO A 579 -3.46 4.41 6.09
N VAL A 580 -2.56 4.89 6.95
CA VAL A 580 -2.82 5.08 8.39
C VAL A 580 -2.81 6.58 8.69
N PRO A 581 -3.98 7.17 9.04
CA PRO A 581 -4.07 8.54 9.51
C PRO A 581 -3.20 8.78 10.75
N LYS A 582 -2.64 10.00 10.88
CA LYS A 582 -1.72 10.36 11.99
C LYS A 582 -2.38 10.18 13.35
N GLU A 583 -3.68 10.42 13.42
CA GLU A 583 -4.51 10.40 14.63
C GLU A 583 -4.60 9.00 15.26
N LEU A 584 -4.36 7.92 14.48
CA LEU A 584 -4.47 6.54 14.96
C LEU A 584 -3.18 5.98 15.59
N LEU A 585 -2.05 6.68 15.49
CA LEU A 585 -0.74 6.13 15.87
C LEU A 585 -0.39 6.25 17.36
N GLY A 586 -1.33 6.69 18.21
CA GLY A 586 -1.19 6.63 19.67
C GLY A 586 0.07 7.28 20.26
N GLY A 587 0.67 8.24 19.55
CA GLY A 587 1.63 9.15 20.15
C GLY A 587 0.89 10.21 20.94
N GLU A 588 1.49 10.70 22.02
CA GLU A 588 1.14 11.96 22.68
C GLU A 588 0.62 12.95 21.62
N SER A 589 -0.40 13.75 21.93
CA SER A 589 -0.70 14.92 21.12
C SER A 589 0.54 15.83 21.19
N GLU A 590 1.53 15.55 20.34
CA GLU A 590 2.59 16.48 20.02
C GLU A 590 1.89 17.60 19.30
N ASN A 591 1.55 18.61 20.08
CA ASN A 591 1.00 19.82 19.52
C ASN A 591 2.18 20.49 18.82
N ILE A 592 2.09 20.60 17.50
CA ILE A 592 3.13 21.25 16.70
C ILE A 592 2.69 22.69 16.53
N ARG A 593 3.42 23.57 17.22
CA ARG A 593 3.24 25.01 17.12
C ARG A 593 4.28 25.58 16.17
N TYR A 594 3.83 26.44 15.27
CA TYR A 594 4.71 27.15 14.36
C TYR A 594 4.88 28.59 14.85
N GLU A 595 6.09 29.09 14.80
CA GLU A 595 6.42 30.49 15.06
C GLU A 595 7.27 31.06 13.93
N LEU A 596 7.32 32.38 13.82
CA LEU A 596 8.26 33.08 12.93
C LEU A 596 9.34 33.76 13.75
N LEU A 597 10.60 33.50 13.38
CA LEU A 597 11.76 34.15 13.98
C LEU A 597 12.39 35.14 13.01
N TRP A 598 12.55 36.38 13.47
CA TRP A 598 13.27 37.41 12.74
C TRP A 598 14.79 37.17 12.76
N ARG A 599 15.42 37.05 11.60
CA ARG A 599 16.88 36.98 11.43
C ARG A 599 17.41 38.31 10.91
N SER A 600 17.86 39.18 11.82
CA SER A 600 18.35 40.54 11.49
C SER A 600 19.46 40.56 10.44
N GLY A 601 20.44 39.65 10.54
CA GLY A 601 21.56 39.60 9.57
C GLY A 601 21.16 39.20 8.14
N GLN A 602 19.94 38.69 7.93
CA GLN A 602 19.42 38.28 6.62
C GLN A 602 18.13 39.02 6.24
N GLU A 603 17.69 39.96 7.08
CA GLU A 603 16.45 40.74 6.93
C GLU A 603 15.23 39.91 6.51
N ARG A 604 15.03 38.76 7.18
CA ARG A 604 13.94 37.83 6.87
C ARG A 604 13.39 37.11 8.09
N PHE A 605 12.14 36.66 7.97
CA PHE A 605 11.56 35.66 8.85
C PHE A 605 11.94 34.23 8.39
N ILE A 606 12.24 33.39 9.37
CA ILE A 606 12.34 31.94 9.20
C ILE A 606 11.28 31.27 10.08
N GLY A 607 10.81 30.10 9.67
CA GLY A 607 9.90 29.31 10.50
C GLY A 607 10.64 28.64 11.65
N ILE A 608 9.98 28.51 12.78
CA ILE A 608 10.35 27.59 13.85
C ILE A 608 9.20 26.60 14.00
N GLU A 609 9.53 25.31 13.95
CA GLU A 609 8.65 24.21 14.32
C GLU A 609 8.98 23.81 15.75
N ILE A 610 8.00 23.96 16.64
CA ILE A 610 8.11 23.66 18.07
C ILE A 610 7.21 22.45 18.34
N HIS A 611 7.80 21.39 18.88
CA HIS A 611 7.08 20.21 19.34
C HIS A 611 6.80 20.39 20.84
N GLU A 612 5.54 20.24 21.23
CA GLU A 612 5.10 20.39 22.61
C GLU A 612 4.40 19.11 23.07
N SER A 613 4.75 18.60 24.25
CA SER A 613 4.04 17.51 24.93
C SER A 613 3.13 18.07 26.00
N GLU A 614 1.86 17.68 26.01
CA GLU A 614 0.92 18.01 27.07
C GLU A 614 0.86 16.87 28.10
N SER A 615 1.17 17.19 29.36
CA SER A 615 1.04 16.23 30.46
C SER A 615 -0.43 16.00 30.81
N PRO A 616 -0.82 14.86 31.41
CA PRO A 616 -2.20 14.58 31.81
C PRO A 616 -2.85 15.60 32.76
N ASN A 617 -2.05 16.49 33.36
CA ASN A 617 -2.48 17.57 34.23
C ASN A 617 -2.68 18.93 33.50
N GLY A 618 -2.50 18.97 32.17
CA GLY A 618 -2.63 20.18 31.34
C GLY A 618 -1.35 21.03 31.23
N ASP A 619 -0.22 20.57 31.78
CA ASP A 619 1.06 21.27 31.63
C ASP A 619 1.70 20.97 30.27
N VAL A 620 1.89 22.02 29.47
CA VAL A 620 2.52 21.96 28.15
C VAL A 620 4.02 22.20 28.29
N ARG A 621 4.83 21.29 27.73
CA ARG A 621 6.30 21.39 27.73
C ARG A 621 6.85 21.26 26.32
N GLU A 622 7.69 22.22 25.92
CA GLU A 622 8.48 22.14 24.69
C GLU A 622 9.45 20.94 24.77
N THR A 623 9.32 20.01 23.83
CA THR A 623 10.16 18.81 23.72
C THR A 623 11.30 19.00 22.72
N SER A 624 11.05 19.71 21.61
CA SER A 624 12.08 20.02 20.63
C SER A 624 11.72 21.25 19.78
N ARG A 625 12.76 21.88 19.22
CA ARG A 625 12.64 23.04 18.32
C ARG A 625 13.50 22.85 17.07
N LYS A 626 12.96 23.21 15.92
CA LYS A 626 13.63 23.12 14.63
C LYS A 626 13.42 24.37 13.80
N GLU A 627 14.50 24.93 13.25
CA GLU A 627 14.42 26.04 12.32
C GLU A 627 14.12 25.54 10.89
N ILE A 628 13.25 26.26 10.20
CA ILE A 628 12.77 25.94 8.86
C ILE A 628 12.95 27.17 7.97
N LEU A 629 13.76 27.03 6.93
CA LEU A 629 13.79 28.03 5.86
C LEU A 629 12.52 27.88 5.01
N PRO A 630 11.80 28.97 4.68
CA PRO A 630 10.55 28.88 3.89
C PRO A 630 10.71 28.13 2.56
N GLN A 631 11.89 28.23 1.93
CA GLN A 631 12.23 27.54 0.68
C GLN A 631 12.46 26.02 0.83
N GLU A 632 12.67 25.55 2.06
CA GLU A 632 12.91 24.14 2.42
C GLU A 632 11.67 23.53 3.08
N ALA A 633 10.61 24.32 3.31
CA ALA A 633 9.37 23.88 3.93
C ALA A 633 8.51 23.06 2.95
N SER A 634 7.82 22.04 3.47
CA SER A 634 6.79 21.33 2.69
C SER A 634 5.60 22.26 2.39
N PRO A 635 4.77 21.99 1.36
CA PRO A 635 3.64 22.86 1.01
C PRO A 635 2.70 23.18 2.18
N LYS A 636 2.38 22.17 3.01
CA LYS A 636 1.49 22.33 4.18
C LYS A 636 2.12 23.16 5.30
N VAL A 637 3.43 22.99 5.53
CA VAL A 637 4.15 23.78 6.56
C VAL A 637 4.32 25.21 6.08
N LEU A 638 4.62 25.40 4.79
CA LEU A 638 4.73 26.71 4.18
C LEU A 638 3.42 27.49 4.26
N GLU A 639 2.27 26.84 4.01
CA GLU A 639 0.94 27.45 4.16
C GLU A 639 0.71 27.95 5.59
N LYS A 640 0.96 27.12 6.60
CA LYS A 640 0.88 27.53 8.02
C LYS A 640 1.84 28.67 8.37
N LEU A 641 3.07 28.65 7.85
CA LEU A 641 4.04 29.72 8.12
C LEU A 641 3.61 31.04 7.45
N LYS A 642 2.95 30.99 6.28
CA LYS A 642 2.41 32.17 5.60
C LYS A 642 1.29 32.82 6.40
N GLU A 643 0.38 32.03 6.97
CA GLU A 643 -0.70 32.54 7.83
C GLU A 643 -0.18 33.39 9.01
N LEU A 644 1.03 33.10 9.49
CA LEU A 644 1.66 33.82 10.61
C LEU A 644 2.39 35.11 10.18
N THR A 645 2.64 35.30 8.87
CA THR A 645 3.49 36.41 8.39
C THR A 645 2.86 37.77 8.63
N ALA A 646 1.54 37.91 8.44
CA ALA A 646 0.86 39.19 8.59
C ALA A 646 1.00 39.75 10.01
N ASP A 647 0.68 38.93 11.01
CA ASP A 647 0.80 39.32 12.42
C ASP A 647 2.27 39.55 12.81
N ALA A 648 3.20 38.67 12.39
CA ALA A 648 4.61 38.83 12.68
C ALA A 648 5.21 40.12 12.08
N TRP A 649 4.78 40.50 10.88
CA TRP A 649 5.17 41.76 10.26
C TRP A 649 4.53 42.96 10.93
N ARG A 650 3.25 42.91 11.29
CA ARG A 650 2.56 44.00 12.02
C ARG A 650 3.33 44.33 13.30
N ASP A 651 3.59 43.30 14.09
CA ASP A 651 4.30 43.38 15.36
C ASP A 651 5.73 43.96 15.19
N LYS A 652 6.39 43.62 14.07
CA LYS A 652 7.74 44.10 13.73
C LYS A 652 7.75 45.55 13.24
N LEU A 653 6.82 45.91 12.36
CA LEU A 653 6.70 47.23 11.76
C LEU A 653 6.34 48.30 12.80
N GLU A 654 5.47 47.95 13.75
CA GLU A 654 5.10 48.82 14.89
C GLU A 654 6.30 49.06 15.82
N LYS A 655 7.03 48.00 16.20
CA LYS A 655 8.16 48.10 17.14
C LYS A 655 9.35 48.88 16.58
N GLU A 656 9.60 48.80 15.28
CA GLU A 656 10.78 49.41 14.64
C GLU A 656 10.47 50.68 13.82
N ASN A 657 9.21 51.11 13.81
CA ASN A 657 8.71 52.34 13.17
C ASN A 657 9.13 52.48 11.69
N TRP A 658 8.93 51.41 10.91
CA TRP A 658 9.35 51.31 9.50
C TRP A 658 8.38 51.93 8.48
N THR A 659 7.48 52.80 8.93
CA THR A 659 6.45 53.45 8.12
C THR A 659 7.00 54.12 6.85
N GLY A 660 8.17 54.76 6.93
CA GLY A 660 8.80 55.44 5.79
C GLY A 660 9.29 54.53 4.65
N ARG A 661 9.29 53.20 4.79
CA ARG A 661 9.79 52.26 3.76
C ARG A 661 8.78 51.98 2.65
N TYR A 662 7.50 51.95 3.00
CA TYR A 662 6.40 51.70 2.07
C TYR A 662 5.38 52.84 2.03
N LEU A 663 5.31 53.70 3.06
CA LEU A 663 4.42 54.86 3.11
C LEU A 663 5.17 56.14 2.71
N THR A 664 5.64 56.20 1.47
CA THR A 664 6.38 57.36 0.94
C THR A 664 5.48 58.59 0.78
N GLU A 665 6.06 59.78 0.62
CA GLU A 665 5.30 61.03 0.43
C GLU A 665 4.29 60.94 -0.74
N ASN A 666 4.62 60.19 -1.79
CA ASN A 666 3.74 60.01 -2.95
C ASN A 666 2.51 59.17 -2.60
N ILE A 667 2.67 58.13 -1.77
CA ILE A 667 1.58 57.28 -1.30
C ILE A 667 0.73 58.02 -0.27
N GLN A 668 1.36 58.74 0.65
CA GLN A 668 0.65 59.61 1.60
C GLN A 668 -0.22 60.63 0.85
N THR A 669 0.33 61.27 -0.19
CA THR A 669 -0.43 62.20 -1.04
C THR A 669 -1.62 61.52 -1.71
N LEU A 670 -1.44 60.28 -2.20
CA LEU A 670 -2.52 59.51 -2.82
C LEU A 670 -3.65 59.21 -1.82
N LEU A 671 -3.30 58.72 -0.62
CA LEU A 671 -4.26 58.46 0.46
C LEU A 671 -4.99 59.74 0.90
N ILE A 672 -4.28 60.86 1.02
CA ILE A 672 -4.88 62.17 1.34
C ILE A 672 -5.92 62.57 0.29
N LYS A 673 -5.60 62.42 -1.00
CA LYS A 673 -6.54 62.73 -2.09
C LYS A 673 -7.77 61.84 -2.04
N MET A 674 -7.62 60.58 -1.66
CA MET A 674 -8.72 59.63 -1.55
C MET A 674 -9.64 59.96 -0.38
N ARG A 675 -9.08 60.26 0.80
CA ARG A 675 -9.86 60.75 1.95
C ARG A 675 -10.60 62.06 1.64
N LEU A 676 -9.92 62.98 0.95
CA LEU A 676 -10.54 64.21 0.44
C LEU A 676 -11.69 63.93 -0.53
N ALA A 677 -11.54 62.94 -1.41
CA ALA A 677 -12.60 62.55 -2.32
C ALA A 677 -13.83 62.02 -1.59
N ALA A 678 -13.64 61.11 -0.62
CA ALA A 678 -14.75 60.58 0.18
C ALA A 678 -15.51 61.67 0.92
N LYS A 679 -14.79 62.65 1.47
CA LYS A 679 -15.38 63.75 2.22
C LYS A 679 -16.06 64.82 1.36
N LEU A 680 -15.45 65.21 0.24
CA LEU A 680 -15.98 66.26 -0.64
C LEU A 680 -17.07 65.76 -1.58
N TYR A 681 -17.14 64.44 -1.81
CA TYR A 681 -18.06 63.80 -2.74
C TYR A 681 -18.79 62.60 -2.09
N PRO A 682 -19.47 62.79 -0.95
CA PRO A 682 -20.14 61.70 -0.22
C PRO A 682 -21.24 61.03 -1.07
N GLU A 683 -21.79 61.72 -2.07
CA GLU A 683 -22.77 61.19 -3.00
C GLU A 683 -22.29 59.99 -3.83
N TYR A 684 -20.98 59.78 -3.94
CA TYR A 684 -20.39 58.63 -4.63
C TYR A 684 -20.17 57.43 -3.70
N GLY A 685 -20.44 57.55 -2.40
CA GLY A 685 -20.31 56.46 -1.43
C GLY A 685 -18.89 55.89 -1.32
N LEU A 686 -17.88 56.74 -1.47
CA LEU A 686 -16.47 56.33 -1.45
C LEU A 686 -16.03 55.95 -0.03
N PRO A 687 -15.15 54.94 0.11
CA PRO A 687 -14.65 54.51 1.42
C PRO A 687 -13.81 55.62 2.07
N GLU A 688 -14.01 55.85 3.37
CA GLU A 688 -13.31 56.88 4.14
C GLU A 688 -11.85 56.49 4.46
N PHE A 689 -11.47 55.23 4.22
CA PHE A 689 -10.14 54.69 4.56
C PHE A 689 -9.88 54.81 6.06
N ASN A 690 -10.73 54.15 6.82
CA ASN A 690 -10.62 54.08 8.28
C ASN A 690 -9.45 53.17 8.69
N ASP A 691 -9.20 53.06 9.99
CA ASP A 691 -8.10 52.24 10.49
C ASP A 691 -8.26 50.74 10.11
N GLU A 692 -9.50 50.25 9.94
CA GLU A 692 -9.79 48.87 9.51
C GLU A 692 -9.41 48.63 8.04
N ASP A 693 -9.69 49.57 7.14
CA ASP A 693 -9.27 49.51 5.73
C ASP A 693 -7.73 49.53 5.61
N MET A 694 -7.07 50.33 6.44
CA MET A 694 -5.62 50.40 6.50
C MET A 694 -5.01 49.10 7.03
N GLU A 695 -5.68 48.43 7.97
CA GLU A 695 -5.30 47.12 8.47
C GLU A 695 -5.43 46.04 7.40
N LEU A 696 -6.50 46.05 6.60
CA LEU A 696 -6.68 45.12 5.47
C LEU A 696 -5.55 45.25 4.43
N ILE A 697 -5.18 46.48 4.07
CA ILE A 697 -4.07 46.74 3.13
C ILE A 697 -2.74 46.30 3.72
N LEU A 698 -2.52 46.50 5.01
CA LEU A 698 -1.31 46.03 5.69
C LEU A 698 -1.24 44.51 5.74
N ASN A 699 -2.37 43.84 5.96
CA ASN A 699 -2.47 42.38 5.93
C ASN A 699 -2.11 41.86 4.53
N GLU A 700 -2.67 42.44 3.47
CA GLU A 700 -2.37 42.03 2.09
C GLU A 700 -0.91 42.34 1.68
N LEU A 701 -0.33 43.44 2.19
CA LEU A 701 1.07 43.78 1.97
C LEU A 701 2.01 42.71 2.52
N THR A 702 1.67 42.16 3.69
CA THR A 702 2.53 41.31 4.51
C THR A 702 2.22 39.82 4.38
N ASP A 703 1.02 39.47 3.88
CA ASP A 703 0.57 38.10 3.74
C ASP A 703 1.49 37.28 2.80
N GLY A 704 1.93 36.15 3.35
CA GLY A 704 2.85 35.21 2.72
C GLY A 704 4.25 35.76 2.43
N ILE A 705 4.62 36.93 2.96
CA ILE A 705 5.93 37.55 2.74
C ILE A 705 6.90 37.21 3.86
N PHE A 706 8.10 36.74 3.51
CA PHE A 706 9.14 36.38 4.49
C PHE A 706 10.34 37.33 4.49
N LEU A 707 10.54 38.12 3.44
CA LEU A 707 11.72 38.96 3.23
C LEU A 707 11.35 40.44 3.34
N LEU A 708 12.18 41.23 4.04
CA LEU A 708 11.95 42.66 4.20
C LEU A 708 11.96 43.45 2.90
N ARG A 709 12.81 43.06 1.95
CA ARG A 709 12.90 43.73 0.65
C ARG A 709 11.60 43.63 -0.17
N ASP A 710 10.78 42.62 0.11
CA ASP A 710 9.52 42.40 -0.60
C ASP A 710 8.39 43.27 -0.02
N ILE A 711 8.60 43.86 1.17
CA ILE A 711 7.79 44.97 1.71
C ILE A 711 8.39 46.29 1.22
N ASN A 712 7.82 46.81 0.14
CA ASN A 712 8.31 47.99 -0.55
C ASN A 712 7.17 48.87 -1.08
N GLU A 713 7.54 50.06 -1.55
CA GLU A 713 6.62 51.07 -2.10
C GLU A 713 5.76 50.54 -3.26
N ASP A 714 6.37 49.84 -4.22
CA ASP A 714 5.67 49.38 -5.43
C ASP A 714 4.57 48.38 -5.10
N ARG A 715 4.84 47.43 -4.20
CA ARG A 715 3.86 46.46 -3.73
C ARG A 715 2.70 47.14 -3.02
N TYR A 716 3.00 48.06 -2.09
CA TYR A 716 1.98 48.81 -1.35
C TYR A 716 1.12 49.65 -2.30
N ARG A 717 1.76 50.36 -3.23
CA ARG A 717 1.08 51.15 -4.26
C ARG A 717 0.13 50.29 -5.08
N ASN A 718 0.54 49.11 -5.53
CA ASN A 718 -0.31 48.23 -6.33
C ASN A 718 -1.55 47.78 -5.55
N ILE A 719 -1.39 47.39 -4.28
CA ILE A 719 -2.52 46.97 -3.42
C ILE A 719 -3.51 48.12 -3.26
N VAL A 720 -3.01 49.33 -2.97
CA VAL A 720 -3.83 50.54 -2.88
C VAL A 720 -4.52 50.81 -4.22
N GLU A 721 -3.78 50.85 -5.33
CA GLU A 721 -4.33 51.13 -6.65
C GLU A 721 -5.39 50.11 -7.11
N ASP A 722 -5.18 48.83 -6.80
CA ASP A 722 -6.14 47.75 -7.09
C ASP A 722 -7.40 47.88 -6.23
N TYR A 723 -7.28 48.23 -4.94
CA TYR A 723 -8.41 48.47 -4.05
C TYR A 723 -9.36 49.54 -4.60
N PHE A 724 -8.81 50.63 -5.15
CA PHE A 724 -9.62 51.72 -5.70
C PHE A 724 -10.04 51.52 -7.16
N GLY A 725 -9.26 50.77 -7.92
CA GLY A 725 -9.48 50.52 -9.34
C GLY A 725 -9.13 51.71 -10.25
N LYS A 726 -8.83 51.37 -11.52
CA LYS A 726 -8.28 52.31 -12.52
C LYS A 726 -9.18 53.50 -12.83
N SER A 727 -10.50 53.31 -12.86
CA SER A 727 -11.46 54.38 -13.17
C SER A 727 -11.47 55.46 -12.10
N MET A 728 -11.38 55.06 -10.82
CA MET A 728 -11.33 55.97 -9.68
C MET A 728 -10.01 56.73 -9.65
N LEU A 729 -8.87 56.05 -9.88
CA LEU A 729 -7.56 56.69 -9.95
C LEU A 729 -7.48 57.75 -11.05
N ALA A 730 -8.01 57.45 -12.24
CA ALA A 730 -8.08 58.42 -13.34
C ALA A 730 -8.95 59.63 -12.98
N TRP A 731 -10.07 59.41 -12.29
CA TRP A 731 -10.91 60.48 -11.79
C TRP A 731 -10.21 61.32 -10.71
N LEU A 732 -9.57 60.69 -9.72
CA LEU A 732 -8.80 61.35 -8.67
C LEU A 732 -7.69 62.22 -9.24
N GLN A 733 -6.95 61.74 -10.25
CA GLN A 733 -5.89 62.51 -10.88
C GLN A 733 -6.43 63.76 -11.60
N LYS A 734 -7.65 63.69 -12.14
CA LYS A 734 -8.32 64.83 -12.78
C LYS A 734 -8.86 65.82 -11.73
N THR A 735 -9.48 65.31 -10.66
CA THR A 735 -10.14 66.11 -9.63
C THR A 735 -9.13 66.77 -8.66
N PHE A 736 -8.07 66.04 -8.32
CA PHE A 736 -6.97 66.44 -7.44
C PHE A 736 -5.62 66.30 -8.17
N PRO A 737 -5.32 67.22 -9.10
CA PRO A 737 -4.14 67.11 -9.96
C PRO A 737 -2.83 67.27 -9.19
N ASP A 738 -1.76 66.65 -9.68
CA ASP A 738 -0.41 66.81 -9.12
C ASP A 738 0.25 68.12 -9.53
N HIS A 739 -0.15 68.68 -10.67
CA HIS A 739 0.47 69.87 -11.24
C HIS A 739 -0.56 70.83 -11.81
N TYR A 740 -0.29 72.11 -11.64
CA TYR A 740 -0.95 73.20 -12.34
C TYR A 740 -0.03 73.72 -13.44
N VAL A 741 -0.56 73.84 -14.67
CA VAL A 741 0.18 74.46 -15.77
C VAL A 741 -0.07 75.95 -15.72
N LEU A 742 0.98 76.71 -15.41
CA LEU A 742 0.95 78.17 -15.35
C LEU A 742 0.83 78.76 -16.77
N PRO A 743 0.33 80.00 -16.92
CA PRO A 743 0.17 80.66 -18.22
C PRO A 743 1.46 80.73 -19.06
N ASN A 744 2.62 80.74 -18.40
CA ASN A 744 3.93 80.73 -19.03
C ASN A 744 4.41 79.33 -19.48
N GLY A 745 3.56 78.30 -19.38
CA GLY A 745 3.84 76.91 -19.72
C GLY A 745 4.63 76.12 -18.66
N LYS A 746 5.07 76.75 -17.56
CA LYS A 746 5.74 76.05 -16.46
C LYS A 746 4.73 75.29 -15.62
N ARG A 747 5.20 74.24 -14.94
CA ARG A 747 4.38 73.41 -14.05
C ARG A 747 4.68 73.76 -12.59
N ALA A 748 3.66 74.16 -11.84
CA ALA A 748 3.70 74.26 -10.38
C ALA A 748 3.13 72.98 -9.77
N ARG A 749 3.80 72.38 -8.80
CA ARG A 749 3.32 71.16 -8.13
C ARG A 749 2.30 71.53 -7.05
N TYR A 750 1.20 70.78 -6.97
CA TYR A 750 0.31 70.85 -5.81
C TYR A 750 0.92 70.06 -4.66
N SER A 751 0.95 70.67 -3.48
CA SER A 751 1.27 70.03 -2.22
C SER A 751 -0.04 69.81 -1.46
N TYR A 752 -0.30 68.57 -1.04
CA TYR A 752 -1.45 68.18 -0.23
C TYR A 752 -0.93 67.79 1.15
N GLN A 753 -1.34 68.49 2.20
CA GLN A 753 -0.85 68.27 3.56
C GLN A 753 -2.01 68.22 4.54
N GLU A 754 -2.08 67.18 5.37
CA GLU A 754 -3.01 67.16 6.50
C GLU A 754 -2.58 68.21 7.53
N VAL A 755 -3.53 69.01 8.00
CA VAL A 755 -3.31 70.06 9.00
C VAL A 755 -4.39 69.94 10.06
N ALA A 756 -3.99 69.96 11.34
CA ALA A 756 -4.93 69.87 12.45
C ALA A 756 -6.05 70.92 12.31
N THR A 757 -7.30 70.48 12.40
CA THR A 757 -8.45 71.38 12.57
C THR A 757 -8.33 72.02 13.95
N ALA A 758 -8.18 73.34 14.01
CA ALA A 758 -8.03 74.02 15.29
C ALA A 758 -9.29 73.87 16.16
N ASP A 759 -9.11 73.35 17.38
CA ASP A 759 -10.00 73.64 18.50
C ASP A 759 -10.09 75.16 18.69
N GLU A 760 -11.30 75.68 18.99
CA GLU A 760 -11.70 77.10 18.97
C GLU A 760 -10.92 78.07 19.89
N GLN A 761 -9.80 77.70 20.50
CA GLN A 761 -9.07 78.60 21.41
C GLN A 761 -7.55 78.49 21.27
N SER A 762 -6.98 79.07 20.21
CA SER A 762 -5.67 79.73 20.30
C SER A 762 -5.42 80.67 19.12
N SER A 763 -5.01 81.88 19.48
CA SER A 763 -4.84 83.04 18.62
C SER A 763 -3.56 82.98 17.79
N GLY A 764 -3.68 82.98 16.46
CA GLY A 764 -2.56 83.31 15.57
C GLY A 764 -2.63 82.69 14.17
N LYS A 765 -3.16 83.46 13.20
CA LYS A 765 -3.26 83.15 11.75
C LYS A 765 -4.09 81.91 11.39
N ILE A 766 -5.38 82.16 11.20
CA ILE A 766 -6.37 81.24 10.61
C ILE A 766 -5.83 80.72 9.26
N VAL A 767 -5.48 79.44 9.19
CA VAL A 767 -5.34 78.74 7.92
C VAL A 767 -6.74 78.24 7.57
N GLN A 768 -7.36 78.80 6.52
CA GLN A 768 -8.57 78.22 5.95
C GLN A 768 -8.19 76.86 5.34
N SER A 769 -8.21 75.79 6.13
CA SER A 769 -8.31 74.44 5.57
C SER A 769 -9.79 74.17 5.33
N ALA A 770 -10.15 73.81 4.09
CA ALA A 770 -11.36 73.04 3.92
C ALA A 770 -11.03 71.64 4.46
N ASP A 771 -11.77 71.20 5.48
CA ASP A 771 -11.86 69.79 5.83
C ASP A 771 -10.62 69.08 6.38
N GLY A 772 -9.62 69.83 6.89
CA GLY A 772 -8.43 69.26 7.55
C GLY A 772 -7.23 69.01 6.62
N VAL A 773 -7.32 69.40 5.35
CA VAL A 773 -6.20 69.33 4.40
C VAL A 773 -5.92 70.71 3.79
N LEU A 774 -4.64 71.08 3.79
CA LEU A 774 -4.14 72.26 3.12
C LEU A 774 -3.58 71.88 1.74
N VAL A 775 -4.12 72.50 0.69
CA VAL A 775 -3.59 72.37 -0.67
C VAL A 775 -2.87 73.66 -1.06
N GLU A 776 -1.60 73.54 -1.45
CA GLU A 776 -0.77 74.66 -1.88
C GLU A 776 -0.20 74.47 -3.29
N ILE A 777 -0.05 75.57 -4.03
CA ILE A 777 0.83 75.61 -5.21
C ILE A 777 1.97 76.58 -4.96
N SER A 778 3.19 76.07 -5.09
CA SER A 778 4.41 76.87 -4.92
C SER A 778 5.03 77.17 -6.27
N ALA A 779 5.24 78.45 -6.57
CA ALA A 779 5.98 78.90 -7.74
C ALA A 779 6.68 80.23 -7.47
N ARG A 780 7.66 80.58 -8.30
CA ARG A 780 8.31 81.87 -8.18
C ARG A 780 7.33 82.99 -8.47
N ILE A 781 7.54 84.13 -7.82
CA ILE A 781 6.71 85.32 -7.98
C ILE A 781 6.58 85.75 -9.44
N GLU A 782 7.65 85.65 -10.25
CA GLU A 782 7.60 85.95 -11.69
C GLU A 782 6.66 85.02 -12.48
N ASP A 783 6.47 83.79 -11.98
CA ASP A 783 5.68 82.75 -12.63
C ASP A 783 4.18 82.90 -12.33
N PHE A 784 3.82 83.63 -11.26
CA PHE A 784 2.43 83.95 -10.91
C PHE A 784 1.94 85.29 -11.46
N MET A 785 2.80 86.10 -12.09
CA MET A 785 2.46 87.47 -12.51
C MET A 785 1.25 87.56 -13.47
N GLN A 786 0.96 86.51 -14.23
CA GLN A 786 -0.17 86.48 -15.17
C GLN A 786 -1.48 85.91 -14.57
N LEU A 787 -1.49 85.60 -13.27
CA LEU A 787 -2.64 84.98 -12.59
C LEU A 787 -3.30 85.96 -11.61
N ARG A 788 -4.63 85.87 -11.52
CA ARG A 788 -5.48 86.72 -10.67
C ARG A 788 -6.53 85.87 -9.98
N GLY A 789 -7.06 86.38 -8.88
CA GLY A 789 -8.17 85.78 -8.14
C GLY A 789 -7.77 84.61 -7.25
N GLU A 790 -8.80 83.98 -6.68
CA GLU A 790 -8.70 82.72 -5.94
C GLU A 790 -8.45 81.55 -6.89
N HIS A 791 -7.73 80.54 -6.41
CA HIS A 791 -7.59 79.26 -7.11
C HIS A 791 -8.39 78.18 -6.41
N LYS A 792 -9.15 77.40 -7.18
CA LYS A 792 -9.95 76.29 -6.66
C LYS A 792 -9.83 75.06 -7.56
N ILE A 793 -9.86 73.89 -6.94
CA ILE A 793 -9.90 72.58 -7.59
C ILE A 793 -11.11 71.78 -7.06
N ALA A 794 -11.29 70.54 -7.53
CA ALA A 794 -12.39 69.66 -7.13
C ALA A 794 -13.77 70.32 -7.28
N ASP A 795 -14.15 70.69 -8.52
CA ASP A 795 -15.43 71.33 -8.84
C ASP A 795 -15.74 72.59 -7.98
N ASN A 796 -14.72 73.41 -7.75
CA ASN A 796 -14.75 74.60 -6.90
C ASN A 796 -14.99 74.35 -5.39
N LYS A 797 -14.96 73.08 -4.94
CA LYS A 797 -15.15 72.71 -3.53
C LYS A 797 -13.91 72.97 -2.68
N LEU A 798 -12.71 72.94 -3.26
CA LEU A 798 -11.45 73.05 -2.52
C LEU A 798 -10.64 74.28 -2.95
N LYS A 799 -10.35 75.19 -2.00
CA LYS A 799 -9.46 76.34 -2.22
C LYS A 799 -7.99 75.91 -2.19
N VAL A 800 -7.19 76.54 -3.03
CA VAL A 800 -5.74 76.30 -3.11
C VAL A 800 -4.99 77.56 -2.73
N ARG A 801 -4.02 77.43 -1.82
CA ARG A 801 -3.16 78.54 -1.39
C ARG A 801 -1.99 78.70 -2.34
N TYR A 802 -1.70 79.94 -2.72
CA TYR A 802 -0.48 80.28 -3.42
C TYR A 802 0.66 80.47 -2.42
N ASP A 803 1.74 79.73 -2.59
CA ASP A 803 3.00 79.91 -1.90
C ASP A 803 3.99 80.60 -2.85
N ILE A 804 4.16 81.91 -2.66
CA ILE A 804 4.88 82.78 -3.57
C ILE A 804 6.37 82.76 -3.19
N LEU A 805 7.18 82.21 -4.09
CA LEU A 805 8.61 82.01 -3.87
C LEU A 805 9.45 83.13 -4.48
N ALA A 806 10.58 83.44 -3.85
CA ALA A 806 11.63 84.27 -4.42
C ALA A 806 12.38 83.53 -5.56
N PRO A 807 13.24 84.21 -6.34
CA PRO A 807 14.06 83.56 -7.36
C PRO A 807 14.95 82.42 -6.83
N ASN A 808 15.29 82.43 -5.54
CA ASN A 808 16.03 81.36 -4.85
C ASN A 808 15.13 80.28 -4.23
N PHE A 809 13.85 80.23 -4.59
CA PHE A 809 12.85 79.25 -4.13
C PHE A 809 12.49 79.30 -2.64
N ARG A 810 12.80 80.40 -1.93
CA ARG A 810 12.32 80.62 -0.55
C ARG A 810 10.95 81.27 -0.55
N THR A 811 10.03 80.78 0.29
CA THR A 811 8.72 81.41 0.52
C THR A 811 8.90 82.85 0.97
N ILE A 812 8.19 83.76 0.29
CA ILE A 812 8.12 85.16 0.66
C ILE A 812 6.77 85.47 1.28
N GLN A 813 5.70 85.04 0.61
CA GLN A 813 4.33 85.32 1.02
C GLN A 813 3.44 84.16 0.64
N LYS A 814 2.47 83.84 1.50
CA LYS A 814 1.39 82.91 1.20
C LYS A 814 0.08 83.67 1.10
N THR A 815 -0.72 83.42 0.06
CA THR A 815 -2.02 84.09 -0.15
C THR A 815 -3.04 83.14 -0.75
N TRP A 816 -4.32 83.35 -0.44
CA TRP A 816 -5.43 82.64 -1.07
C TRP A 816 -5.97 83.35 -2.33
N ASP A 817 -5.65 84.63 -2.48
CA ASP A 817 -6.05 85.46 -3.61
C ASP A 817 -4.86 86.25 -4.12
N LEU A 818 -4.51 86.03 -5.39
CA LEU A 818 -3.42 86.75 -6.03
C LEU A 818 -3.79 88.21 -6.32
N THR A 819 -5.07 88.53 -6.56
CA THR A 819 -5.50 89.91 -6.83
C THR A 819 -5.19 90.82 -5.64
N SER A 820 -5.59 90.40 -4.43
CA SER A 820 -5.27 91.12 -3.21
C SER A 820 -3.75 91.23 -2.96
N PHE A 821 -2.98 90.17 -3.26
CA PHE A 821 -1.52 90.21 -3.12
C PHE A 821 -0.88 91.25 -4.04
N TRP A 822 -1.23 91.26 -5.33
CA TRP A 822 -0.66 92.20 -6.30
C TRP A 822 -1.02 93.65 -5.99
N GLN A 823 -2.23 93.91 -5.46
CA GLN A 823 -2.69 95.26 -5.13
C GLN A 823 -2.12 95.77 -3.81
N ASN A 824 -2.06 94.93 -2.77
CA ASN A 824 -1.86 95.39 -1.39
C ASN A 824 -0.48 95.03 -0.81
N THR A 825 0.15 93.94 -1.24
CA THR A 825 1.36 93.39 -0.59
C THR A 825 2.58 93.39 -1.52
N TYR A 826 2.38 93.33 -2.84
CA TYR A 826 3.47 93.21 -3.80
C TYR A 826 4.45 94.40 -3.76
N ALA A 827 3.98 95.63 -3.53
CA ALA A 827 4.85 96.81 -3.51
C ALA A 827 5.95 96.71 -2.43
N GLU A 828 5.61 96.19 -1.25
CA GLU A 828 6.55 95.99 -0.15
C GLU A 828 7.53 94.85 -0.44
N VAL A 829 6.99 93.70 -0.88
CA VAL A 829 7.78 92.53 -1.28
C VAL A 829 8.74 92.87 -2.41
N ARG A 830 8.30 93.65 -3.41
CA ARG A 830 9.10 94.10 -4.55
C ARG A 830 10.30 94.92 -4.09
N LYS A 831 10.15 95.81 -3.09
CA LYS A 831 11.24 96.61 -2.55
C LYS A 831 12.33 95.75 -1.92
N GLU A 832 11.94 94.73 -1.14
CA GLU A 832 12.86 93.77 -0.54
C GLU A 832 13.58 92.92 -1.59
N LEU A 833 12.84 92.36 -2.55
CA LEU A 833 13.38 91.49 -3.59
C LEU A 833 14.27 92.22 -4.58
N ARG A 834 13.96 93.48 -4.93
CA ARG A 834 14.81 94.30 -5.81
C ARG A 834 16.18 94.57 -5.19
N GLY A 835 16.26 94.68 -3.87
CA GLY A 835 17.54 94.82 -3.15
C GLY A 835 18.37 93.54 -3.15
N ARG A 836 17.74 92.38 -2.91
CA ARG A 836 18.44 91.08 -2.86
C ARG A 836 18.73 90.48 -4.23
N TYR A 837 17.90 90.76 -5.23
CA TYR A 837 17.97 90.21 -6.58
C TYR A 837 17.87 91.31 -7.66
N PRO A 838 18.88 92.19 -7.77
CA PRO A 838 18.81 93.37 -8.64
C PRO A 838 18.81 93.06 -10.14
N LYS A 839 19.23 91.84 -10.53
CA LYS A 839 19.28 91.40 -11.93
C LYS A 839 17.95 90.84 -12.46
N HIS A 840 16.95 90.65 -11.61
CA HIS A 840 15.63 90.14 -12.00
C HIS A 840 14.67 91.30 -12.35
N PRO A 841 13.76 91.12 -13.32
CA PRO A 841 12.80 92.14 -13.70
C PRO A 841 11.68 92.24 -12.64
N TRP A 842 11.55 93.42 -12.02
CA TRP A 842 10.57 93.72 -10.98
C TRP A 842 9.62 94.85 -11.47
N PRO A 843 8.56 94.53 -12.24
CA PRO A 843 7.67 95.54 -12.80
C PRO A 843 6.98 96.38 -11.71
N GLU A 844 6.76 97.67 -11.98
CA GLU A 844 6.03 98.57 -11.07
C GLU A 844 4.57 98.15 -10.90
N THR A 845 4.00 97.62 -11.98
CA THR A 845 2.60 97.24 -12.08
C THR A 845 2.55 95.88 -12.75
N VAL A 846 1.85 94.95 -12.13
CA VAL A 846 1.57 93.64 -12.72
C VAL A 846 0.15 93.72 -13.28
N MET A 847 -0.03 93.58 -14.60
CA MET A 847 -1.35 93.63 -15.25
C MET A 847 -2.19 92.43 -14.86
#